data_AF-A0A518GV88-F1
#
_entry.id   AF-A0A518GV88-F1
#
_cell.length_a   1.000
_cell.length_b   1.000
_cell.length_c   1.000
_cell.angle_alpha   90.00
_cell.angle_beta   90.00
_cell.angle_gamma   90.00
#
_symmetry.space_group_name_H-M   'P 1'
#
loop_
_entity.id
_entity.type
_entity.pdbx_description
1 polymer ?
#
loop_
_entity_poly.entity_id
_entity_poly.type
_entity_poly.pdbx_seq_one_letter_code
_entity_poly.pdbx_strand_id
1 'polypeptide(L)'
;MKTPKPSDRPAATPEPGAGADPATEREAEAEAPASKPAPEPMTPQRVLEWNAYYDLFVAGFALLLCFVASATIIDTPAIWSHLGAGRLIDERGGPITVEPFSYGVPEGTRWVDLSWLFQWGSYHVYRLGGSLAEAIEQPEKADQFAAGALVALNAGLRTLAALLLLLIRRRGPGLWWVAVTTALALGIVVTPLGGDPVRLALGGLVGMGAVVSPSTWGLLLLVVELLLLHWAYDLGRRGASFALVPLFALWVNVDGSFAVGLLLLAARVIGSGIRPGRVDSAGGGEARAPGLASGLVVLGLAAAACVANPSTVLAFGVGFGSLLEAFGPAPETLLQDQLTLLPFGPRGEQSRELFFGDEYSKVLSGYLLLVFLGLGSFLLNRRRFDLGRLLMFLVASALALLLWRMQDVMAVVFAACLALNGQEWYQSTFGTEGKLGAGWRVWSVGGRLATLSLLALAVLAGLTGIGKRFGEPPFGFGLEADRFAFESADYLRDAPIEGRVMNLRLALGDALNWRSYPVRQSFVDSRLPENAAYLLDEYDAVRRALVDGETETWREILDRYGVSVLMVDVPVGGDLRSRLTDALDNSPDWLPFYDDGSVLLYGRLDQSEAVSQADREYFRGERLDAKAIAFGRGNPPRPFDRPPQPTDVLDRFSNTRALAPVQPHVLAARRWLDRGTQASGPGGVPDIASCLLAIQESRDALAVRPDDPDAFFVLGIAYRYLGSQEAELLATAGDQAVLAGQLTPPINVRRQQRITALNSFIQTVPRPPASPESRLALRGAHLELAGLYETTGFIDLTRDQLAATLALFDTSEAATEEELQVMESIRQSDEALAEQVERVRVQVEELELQGQADPAQLGMQAISLGLAETGLDYLIEAEQSGVGLATVRMQLVDLLCDIGRPDQAIPYLSGGDELSLSSGPGTAQFRQGRVYFLMGDYRTASELWSTLALPQLRASRAQEAMQTASLMLTGQPMPAVQAALNVPTQLTQQAEWEYLLGITLLEGGFPAEAAEPLRSCLELVPGLQSRPIVAYYLEQLGVEVPPLPSGGEEGAEQPAATADAVEEPSGSEAPAPAEPPADPAPAGSGPPPPTSGEEQPEPDTTEPEPAAEPEPVDPPGL
;
A
#
# COMPACT_ATOMS: atom_id res chain seq x y z
N MET A 1 -32.01 -5.33 15.12
CA MET A 1 -33.32 -5.17 15.81
C MET A 1 -34.06 -3.94 15.28
N LYS A 2 -35.40 -3.97 15.20
CA LYS A 2 -36.25 -2.82 14.79
C LYS A 2 -36.98 -2.25 16.02
N THR A 3 -36.87 -0.95 16.29
CA THR A 3 -37.58 -0.28 17.38
C THR A 3 -38.96 0.24 16.94
N PRO A 4 -40.05 -0.04 17.69
CA PRO A 4 -41.39 0.44 17.37
C PRO A 4 -41.73 1.78 18.03
N LYS A 5 -42.68 2.53 17.44
CA LYS A 5 -43.31 3.70 18.06
C LYS A 5 -44.32 3.27 19.14
N PRO A 6 -44.45 4.01 20.25
CA PRO A 6 -45.59 3.90 21.15
C PRO A 6 -46.70 4.92 20.80
N SER A 7 -47.94 4.44 20.74
CA SER A 7 -49.16 5.26 20.77
C SER A 7 -50.00 4.84 21.98
N ASP A 8 -50.67 5.83 22.59
CA ASP A 8 -51.86 5.74 23.45
C ASP A 8 -51.86 4.80 24.67
N ARG A 9 -51.92 5.42 25.86
CA ARG A 9 -52.86 5.00 26.92
C ARG A 9 -53.48 6.22 27.65
N PRO A 10 -54.68 6.08 28.25
CA PRO A 10 -55.58 7.21 28.43
C PRO A 10 -55.72 7.75 29.87
N ALA A 11 -56.40 8.90 29.94
CA ALA A 11 -57.06 9.53 31.09
C ALA A 11 -57.81 8.57 32.04
N ALA A 12 -58.18 8.93 33.28
CA ALA A 12 -57.83 10.01 34.22
C ALA A 12 -58.65 9.80 35.52
N THR A 13 -58.28 10.43 36.65
CA THR A 13 -59.24 11.11 37.56
C THR A 13 -58.52 12.03 38.58
N PRO A 14 -59.18 13.10 39.09
CA PRO A 14 -58.56 14.16 39.89
C PRO A 14 -59.10 14.25 41.34
N GLU A 15 -58.57 15.18 42.15
CA GLU A 15 -59.25 15.86 43.27
C GLU A 15 -58.63 17.27 43.53
N PRO A 16 -59.31 18.22 44.22
CA PRO A 16 -59.24 19.64 43.85
C PRO A 16 -58.83 20.66 44.94
N GLY A 17 -58.65 21.93 44.55
CA GLY A 17 -58.49 23.09 45.46
C GLY A 17 -57.82 24.30 44.78
N ALA A 18 -58.50 25.07 43.93
CA ALA A 18 -59.38 26.20 44.27
C ALA A 18 -58.65 27.57 44.42
N GLY A 19 -58.84 28.43 43.41
CA GLY A 19 -58.39 29.83 43.38
C GLY A 19 -58.76 30.49 42.03
N ALA A 20 -59.70 31.44 42.04
CA ALA A 20 -60.20 32.16 40.86
C ALA A 20 -59.12 33.09 40.24
N ASP A 21 -59.24 33.70 39.06
CA ASP A 21 -60.43 34.35 38.46
C ASP A 21 -60.18 34.64 36.93
N PRO A 22 -60.99 35.44 36.18
CA PRO A 22 -61.98 34.91 35.24
C PRO A 22 -61.71 35.22 33.74
N ALA A 23 -62.01 34.27 32.84
CA ALA A 23 -62.03 34.53 31.39
C ALA A 23 -62.86 33.50 30.58
N THR A 24 -64.19 33.49 30.74
CA THR A 24 -65.10 32.84 29.77
C THR A 24 -66.41 33.60 29.64
N GLU A 25 -66.61 34.26 28.50
CA GLU A 25 -67.91 34.27 27.85
C GLU A 25 -67.77 34.52 26.34
N ARG A 26 -68.54 33.75 25.54
CA ARG A 26 -68.90 33.95 24.12
C ARG A 26 -67.93 33.44 23.04
N GLU A 27 -68.04 32.12 22.87
CA GLU A 27 -68.63 31.49 21.66
C GLU A 27 -68.06 31.79 20.25
N ALA A 28 -67.60 30.68 19.66
CA ALA A 28 -67.92 30.27 18.29
C ALA A 28 -67.44 31.13 17.10
N GLU A 29 -66.21 30.88 16.66
CA GLU A 29 -65.97 30.57 15.25
C GLU A 29 -64.83 29.55 15.10
N ALA A 30 -64.95 28.63 14.15
CA ALA A 30 -63.93 27.61 13.93
C ALA A 30 -62.77 28.20 13.12
N GLU A 31 -61.60 28.38 13.74
CA GLU A 31 -60.39 28.70 13.00
C GLU A 31 -60.04 27.57 12.02
N ALA A 32 -60.28 27.83 10.74
CA ALA A 32 -59.69 27.05 9.66
C ALA A 32 -58.16 27.02 9.82
N PRO A 33 -57.48 25.92 9.45
CA PRO A 33 -56.03 25.80 9.64
C PRO A 33 -55.33 26.99 8.97
N ALA A 34 -54.62 27.78 9.78
CA ALA A 34 -53.95 29.00 9.35
C ALA A 34 -53.14 28.71 8.08
N SER A 35 -53.53 29.34 6.97
CA SER A 35 -52.85 29.14 5.70
C SER A 35 -51.40 29.58 5.86
N LYS A 36 -50.46 28.72 5.44
CA LYS A 36 -49.04 29.08 5.37
C LYS A 36 -48.96 30.45 4.67
N PRO A 37 -48.27 31.46 5.23
CA PRO A 37 -48.24 32.79 4.65
C PRO A 37 -47.83 32.67 3.19
N ALA A 38 -48.65 33.26 2.30
CA ALA A 38 -48.47 33.10 0.87
C ALA A 38 -47.04 33.50 0.48
N PRO A 39 -46.32 32.69 -0.32
CA PRO A 39 -44.92 32.93 -0.62
C PRO A 39 -44.77 34.33 -1.22
N GLU A 40 -44.06 35.20 -0.48
CA GLU A 40 -43.97 36.61 -0.81
C GLU A 40 -43.42 36.81 -2.23
N PRO A 41 -43.94 37.80 -2.99
CA PRO A 41 -43.66 37.93 -4.42
C PRO A 41 -42.17 38.15 -4.70
N MET A 42 -41.65 37.43 -5.70
CA MET A 42 -40.24 37.45 -6.09
C MET A 42 -39.87 38.80 -6.74
N THR A 43 -39.20 39.69 -6.01
CA THR A 43 -38.73 40.98 -6.51
C THR A 43 -37.32 40.91 -7.11
N PRO A 44 -36.91 41.86 -7.98
CA PRO A 44 -35.53 41.93 -8.51
C PRO A 44 -34.46 41.99 -7.42
N GLN A 45 -34.73 42.69 -6.31
CA GLN A 45 -33.83 42.78 -5.17
C GLN A 45 -33.69 41.42 -4.47
N ARG A 46 -34.79 40.71 -4.23
CA ARG A 46 -34.74 39.35 -3.68
C ARG A 46 -34.03 38.34 -4.57
N VAL A 47 -34.15 38.45 -5.89
CA VAL A 47 -33.37 37.60 -6.80
C VAL A 47 -31.87 37.83 -6.62
N LEU A 48 -31.43 39.07 -6.36
CA LEU A 48 -30.03 39.36 -6.05
C LEU A 48 -29.62 38.84 -4.67
N GLU A 49 -30.45 38.96 -3.64
CA GLU A 49 -30.21 38.42 -2.30
C GLU A 49 -30.08 36.89 -2.32
N TRP A 50 -31.03 36.20 -2.95
CA TRP A 50 -31.00 34.74 -3.12
C TRP A 50 -29.81 34.26 -3.96
N ASN A 51 -29.48 34.98 -5.04
CA ASN A 51 -28.28 34.69 -5.82
C ASN A 51 -27.01 34.89 -4.97
N ALA A 52 -26.91 35.96 -4.19
CA ALA A 52 -25.76 36.22 -3.32
C ALA A 52 -25.62 35.18 -2.20
N TYR A 53 -26.74 34.72 -1.65
CA TYR A 53 -26.79 33.61 -0.69
C TYR A 53 -26.21 32.33 -1.31
N TYR A 54 -26.71 31.89 -2.48
CA TYR A 54 -26.18 30.70 -3.14
C TYR A 54 -24.74 30.87 -3.68
N ASP A 55 -24.36 32.08 -4.13
CA ASP A 55 -22.97 32.39 -4.51
C ASP A 55 -22.00 32.12 -3.33
N LEU A 56 -22.43 32.36 -2.09
CA LEU A 56 -21.63 32.06 -0.89
C LEU A 56 -21.46 30.55 -0.67
N PHE A 57 -22.48 29.73 -0.94
CA PHE A 57 -22.33 28.27 -0.89
C PHE A 57 -21.39 27.77 -1.99
N VAL A 58 -21.49 28.29 -3.22
CA VAL A 58 -20.56 27.89 -4.30
C VAL A 58 -19.12 28.27 -3.94
N ALA A 59 -18.91 29.48 -3.40
CA ALA A 59 -17.62 29.90 -2.90
C ALA A 59 -17.11 28.99 -1.76
N GLY A 60 -17.96 28.65 -0.79
CA GLY A 60 -17.62 27.74 0.31
C GLY A 60 -17.24 26.33 -0.15
N PHE A 61 -18.01 25.76 -1.09
CA PHE A 61 -17.69 24.46 -1.69
C PHE A 61 -16.45 24.49 -2.59
N ALA A 62 -16.16 25.60 -3.28
CA ALA A 62 -14.93 25.76 -4.04
C ALA A 62 -13.69 25.84 -3.12
N LEU A 63 -13.81 26.50 -1.96
CA LEU A 63 -12.77 26.52 -0.93
C LEU A 63 -12.58 25.14 -0.28
N LEU A 64 -13.68 24.45 0.07
CA LEU A 64 -13.63 23.09 0.60
C LEU A 64 -12.98 22.11 -0.39
N LEU A 65 -13.32 22.21 -1.68
CA LEU A 65 -12.72 21.41 -2.73
C LEU A 65 -11.22 21.70 -2.87
N CYS A 66 -10.81 22.97 -2.84
CA CYS A 66 -9.39 23.34 -2.87
C CYS A 66 -8.63 22.77 -1.66
N PHE A 67 -9.23 22.83 -0.47
CA PHE A 67 -8.66 22.23 0.74
C PHE A 67 -8.50 20.71 0.60
N VAL A 68 -9.58 19.99 0.26
CA VAL A 68 -9.57 18.52 0.11
C VAL A 68 -8.62 18.07 -1.00
N ALA A 69 -8.57 18.76 -2.14
CA ALA A 69 -7.65 18.47 -3.22
C ALA A 69 -6.17 18.76 -2.87
N SER A 70 -5.92 19.55 -1.82
CA SER A 70 -4.58 19.92 -1.35
C SER A 70 -4.14 19.20 -0.07
N ALA A 71 -5.07 18.53 0.62
CA ALA A 71 -4.83 17.72 1.81
C ALA A 71 -4.59 16.26 1.38
N THR A 72 -3.47 16.06 0.67
CA THR A 72 -2.97 14.75 0.25
C THR A 72 -1.77 14.34 1.10
N ILE A 73 -1.62 13.04 1.32
CA ILE A 73 -0.45 12.47 2.01
C ILE A 73 0.83 12.87 1.27
N ILE A 74 1.93 13.11 2.00
CA ILE A 74 3.23 13.43 1.40
C ILE A 74 3.75 12.22 0.63
N ASP A 75 3.99 12.42 -0.67
CA ASP A 75 4.52 11.43 -1.62
C ASP A 75 5.88 11.82 -2.23
N THR A 76 6.26 13.11 -2.13
CA THR A 76 7.36 13.70 -2.89
C THR A 76 8.66 13.74 -2.05
N PRO A 77 9.75 13.06 -2.45
CA PRO A 77 10.97 12.96 -1.64
C PRO A 77 11.72 14.29 -1.37
N ALA A 78 11.63 15.26 -2.29
CA ALA A 78 12.37 16.53 -2.21
C ALA A 78 12.14 17.36 -0.92
N ILE A 79 11.00 17.16 -0.24
CA ILE A 79 10.72 17.83 1.04
C ILE A 79 11.73 17.44 2.13
N TRP A 80 12.27 16.23 2.09
CA TRP A 80 13.20 15.71 3.10
C TRP A 80 14.54 16.45 3.08
N SER A 81 15.09 16.70 1.88
CA SER A 81 16.24 17.60 1.67
C SER A 81 15.97 19.05 2.11
N HIS A 82 14.76 19.57 1.90
CA HIS A 82 14.38 20.91 2.39
C HIS A 82 14.24 20.98 3.92
N LEU A 83 13.70 19.95 4.57
CA LEU A 83 13.61 19.88 6.03
C LEU A 83 14.99 19.68 6.67
N GLY A 84 15.88 18.91 6.04
CA GLY A 84 17.28 18.78 6.45
C GLY A 84 18.02 20.12 6.39
N ALA A 85 17.82 20.88 5.32
CA ALA A 85 18.36 22.25 5.23
C ALA A 85 17.75 23.18 6.29
N GLY A 86 16.44 23.08 6.55
CA GLY A 86 15.76 23.83 7.61
C GLY A 86 16.32 23.54 9.01
N ARG A 87 16.65 22.27 9.29
CA ARG A 87 17.34 21.82 10.52
C ARG A 87 18.69 22.52 10.67
N LEU A 88 19.53 22.49 9.62
CA LEU A 88 20.83 23.18 9.59
C LEU A 88 20.72 24.70 9.74
N ILE A 89 19.67 25.33 9.20
CA ILE A 89 19.44 26.78 9.34
C ILE A 89 19.08 27.14 10.79
N ASP A 90 18.27 26.32 11.46
CA ASP A 90 17.93 26.52 12.89
C ASP A 90 19.17 26.34 13.78
N GLU A 91 19.97 25.29 13.54
CA GLU A 91 21.22 25.01 14.26
C GLU A 91 22.29 26.10 14.08
N ARG A 92 22.47 26.61 12.85
CA ARG A 92 23.47 27.65 12.52
C ARG A 92 22.99 29.07 12.84
N GLY A 93 21.69 29.26 13.07
CA GLY A 93 21.07 30.58 13.25
C GLY A 93 21.09 31.46 11.99
N GLY A 94 21.20 30.87 10.80
CA GLY A 94 21.26 31.62 9.55
C GLY A 94 21.29 30.78 8.26
N PRO A 95 21.05 31.42 7.10
CA PRO A 95 20.92 30.75 5.80
C PRO A 95 22.18 30.01 5.34
N ILE A 96 22.00 28.93 4.59
CA ILE A 96 23.08 28.13 4.02
C ILE A 96 23.71 28.88 2.84
N THR A 97 25.05 28.99 2.83
CA THR A 97 25.82 29.72 1.80
C THR A 97 26.84 28.85 1.07
N VAL A 98 26.98 27.58 1.48
CA VAL A 98 27.87 26.56 0.92
C VAL A 98 27.09 25.24 0.90
N GLU A 99 27.22 24.47 -0.18
CA GLU A 99 26.55 23.17 -0.32
C GLU A 99 26.97 22.21 0.83
N PRO A 100 26.05 21.76 1.70
CA PRO A 100 26.42 20.93 2.85
C PRO A 100 26.17 19.43 2.68
N PHE A 101 25.34 19.00 1.73
CA PHE A 101 24.78 17.65 1.63
C PHE A 101 25.43 16.80 0.54
N SER A 102 25.55 17.35 -0.67
CA SER A 102 26.03 16.61 -1.84
C SER A 102 27.56 16.57 -1.92
N TYR A 103 28.20 15.43 -1.63
CA TYR A 103 29.67 15.30 -1.62
C TYR A 103 30.30 15.25 -3.02
N GLY A 104 29.52 15.01 -4.08
CA GLY A 104 30.00 15.13 -5.48
C GLY A 104 30.33 16.57 -5.86
N VAL A 105 29.74 17.55 -5.16
CA VAL A 105 30.02 18.98 -5.34
C VAL A 105 31.32 19.33 -4.60
N PRO A 106 32.27 20.09 -5.20
CA PRO A 106 33.53 20.45 -4.56
C PRO A 106 33.31 21.21 -3.24
N GLU A 107 34.09 20.86 -2.22
CA GLU A 107 34.00 21.49 -0.90
C GLU A 107 34.16 23.01 -0.99
N GLY A 108 33.29 23.76 -0.31
CA GLY A 108 33.29 25.22 -0.37
C GLY A 108 32.57 25.82 -1.58
N THR A 109 31.98 25.00 -2.46
CA THR A 109 31.09 25.49 -3.53
C THR A 109 29.95 26.31 -2.94
N ARG A 110 29.82 27.55 -3.43
CA ARG A 110 28.81 28.50 -2.95
C ARG A 110 27.40 28.05 -3.34
N TRP A 111 26.54 27.90 -2.34
CA TRP A 111 25.12 27.64 -2.49
C TRP A 111 24.33 28.97 -2.46
N VAL A 112 23.28 29.08 -3.28
CA VAL A 112 22.39 30.25 -3.36
C VAL A 112 20.99 29.83 -2.93
N ASP A 113 20.78 29.81 -1.61
CA ASP A 113 19.51 29.38 -1.03
C ASP A 113 18.41 30.45 -1.20
N LEU A 114 17.58 30.29 -2.23
CA LEU A 114 16.40 31.13 -2.43
C LEU A 114 15.28 30.80 -1.43
N SER A 115 15.20 29.54 -0.98
CA SER A 115 14.03 29.01 -0.27
C SER A 115 14.29 28.79 1.23
N TRP A 116 15.33 29.41 1.78
CA TRP A 116 15.76 29.25 3.18
C TRP A 116 14.62 29.54 4.19
N LEU A 117 13.73 30.52 3.91
CA LEU A 117 12.62 30.85 4.81
C LEU A 117 11.51 29.79 4.77
N PHE A 118 11.28 29.18 3.60
CA PHE A 118 10.39 28.03 3.46
C PHE A 118 10.95 26.82 4.23
N GLN A 119 12.25 26.54 4.09
CA GLN A 119 12.92 25.41 4.74
C GLN A 119 12.88 25.54 6.26
N TRP A 120 13.29 26.70 6.79
CA TRP A 120 13.24 27.00 8.23
C TRP A 120 11.81 26.98 8.77
N GLY A 121 10.85 27.63 8.08
CA GLY A 121 9.45 27.65 8.49
C GLY A 121 8.81 26.26 8.51
N SER A 122 9.07 25.45 7.48
CA SER A 122 8.58 24.08 7.38
C SER A 122 9.21 23.17 8.44
N TYR A 123 10.51 23.30 8.71
CA TYR A 123 11.16 22.55 9.79
C TYR A 123 10.55 22.85 11.18
N HIS A 124 10.23 24.11 11.49
CA HIS A 124 9.52 24.44 12.74
C HIS A 124 8.11 23.85 12.80
N VAL A 125 7.35 23.87 11.70
CA VAL A 125 6.00 23.28 11.64
C VAL A 125 6.05 21.76 11.78
N TYR A 126 7.03 21.11 11.16
CA TYR A 126 7.31 19.70 11.32
C TYR A 126 7.64 19.35 12.79
N ARG A 127 8.56 20.08 13.42
CA ARG A 127 8.91 19.90 14.85
C ARG A 127 7.71 20.12 15.78
N LEU A 128 6.86 21.10 15.49
CA LEU A 128 5.63 21.34 16.26
C LEU A 128 4.66 20.15 16.15
N GLY A 129 4.49 19.57 14.96
CA GLY A 129 3.68 18.36 14.77
C GLY A 129 4.24 17.16 15.55
N GLY A 130 5.55 16.90 15.49
CA GLY A 130 6.19 15.85 16.29
C GLY A 130 5.97 16.03 17.79
N SER A 131 6.18 17.26 18.31
CA SER A 131 5.95 17.55 19.73
C SER A 131 4.48 17.42 20.19
N LEU A 132 3.52 17.50 19.26
CA LEU A 132 2.11 17.23 19.56
C LEU A 132 1.87 15.73 19.77
N ALA A 133 2.54 14.86 19.01
CA ALA A 133 2.46 13.40 19.18
C ALA A 133 3.05 12.96 20.54
N GLU A 134 4.19 13.53 20.92
CA GLU A 134 4.78 13.35 22.26
C GLU A 134 3.81 13.80 23.36
N ALA A 135 3.16 14.96 23.19
CA ALA A 135 2.22 15.51 24.17
C ALA A 135 0.90 14.74 24.32
N ILE A 136 0.57 13.83 23.39
CA ILE A 136 -0.58 12.92 23.48
C ILE A 136 -0.16 11.47 23.77
N GLU A 137 1.08 11.25 24.23
CA GLU A 137 1.64 9.94 24.59
C GLU A 137 1.69 8.94 23.40
N GLN A 138 1.90 9.44 22.17
CA GLN A 138 2.08 8.63 20.95
C GLN A 138 3.39 8.98 20.21
N PRO A 139 4.58 8.87 20.87
CA PRO A 139 5.86 9.23 20.26
C PRO A 139 6.19 8.42 19.00
N GLU A 140 5.70 7.19 18.89
CA GLU A 140 5.86 6.32 17.71
C GLU A 140 5.19 6.88 16.45
N LYS A 141 4.28 7.87 16.59
CA LYS A 141 3.61 8.56 15.47
C LYS A 141 4.13 9.98 15.25
N ALA A 142 5.24 10.39 15.87
CA ALA A 142 5.80 11.73 15.73
C ALA A 142 5.98 12.16 14.27
N ASP A 143 6.60 11.31 13.43
CA ASP A 143 6.82 11.58 12.01
C ASP A 143 5.50 11.75 11.22
N GLN A 144 4.45 11.02 11.59
CA GLN A 144 3.11 11.14 10.98
C GLN A 144 2.43 12.46 11.35
N PHE A 145 2.44 12.86 12.62
CA PHE A 145 1.90 14.16 13.04
C PHE A 145 2.71 15.34 12.48
N ALA A 146 4.04 15.19 12.39
CA ALA A 146 4.95 16.17 11.81
C ALA A 146 4.67 16.41 10.31
N ALA A 147 4.50 15.35 9.53
CA ALA A 147 4.05 15.45 8.13
C ALA A 147 2.60 15.96 8.01
N GLY A 148 1.69 15.53 8.90
CA GLY A 148 0.31 16.01 8.94
C GLY A 148 0.21 17.53 9.14
N ALA A 149 1.08 18.11 9.98
CA ALA A 149 1.17 19.56 10.18
C ALA A 149 1.62 20.29 8.91
N LEU A 150 2.57 19.72 8.14
CA LEU A 150 3.00 20.28 6.85
C LEU A 150 1.88 20.22 5.79
N VAL A 151 1.18 19.09 5.68
CA VAL A 151 0.03 18.94 4.77
C VAL A 151 -1.08 19.92 5.13
N ALA A 152 -1.39 20.09 6.42
CA ALA A 152 -2.38 21.04 6.90
C ALA A 152 -2.01 22.50 6.58
N LEU A 153 -0.73 22.88 6.77
CA LEU A 153 -0.23 24.19 6.37
C LEU A 153 -0.40 24.39 4.85
N ASN A 154 0.07 23.44 4.05
CA ASN A 154 0.04 23.48 2.59
C ASN A 154 -1.40 23.61 2.04
N ALA A 155 -2.32 22.78 2.53
CA ALA A 155 -3.75 22.86 2.19
C ALA A 155 -4.38 24.19 2.65
N GLY A 156 -3.98 24.70 3.80
CA GLY A 156 -4.37 26.02 4.30
C GLY A 156 -3.87 27.17 3.40
N LEU A 157 -2.61 27.12 2.92
CA LEU A 157 -2.03 28.13 2.04
C LEU A 157 -2.68 28.10 0.64
N ARG A 158 -2.95 26.94 0.05
CA ARG A 158 -3.70 26.84 -1.22
C ARG A 158 -5.15 27.30 -1.06
N THR A 159 -5.81 26.98 0.06
CA THR A 159 -7.16 27.47 0.36
C THR A 159 -7.19 29.00 0.59
N LEU A 160 -6.14 29.56 1.19
CA LEU A 160 -5.96 31.01 1.31
C LEU A 160 -5.73 31.65 -0.07
N ALA A 161 -4.94 31.04 -0.95
CA ALA A 161 -4.78 31.49 -2.33
C ALA A 161 -6.12 31.48 -3.09
N ALA A 162 -6.92 30.42 -2.94
CA ALA A 162 -8.29 30.37 -3.48
C ALA A 162 -9.19 31.48 -2.90
N LEU A 163 -9.13 31.72 -1.57
CA LEU A 163 -9.89 32.79 -0.93
C LEU A 163 -9.49 34.18 -1.45
N LEU A 164 -8.19 34.43 -1.67
CA LEU A 164 -7.71 35.68 -2.23
C LEU A 164 -8.09 35.84 -3.71
N LEU A 165 -8.12 34.76 -4.50
CA LEU A 165 -8.67 34.78 -5.87
C LEU A 165 -10.15 35.19 -5.90
N LEU A 166 -10.97 34.72 -4.94
CA LEU A 166 -12.37 35.16 -4.79
C LEU A 166 -12.52 36.68 -4.49
N LEU A 167 -11.45 37.35 -4.03
CA LEU A 167 -11.41 38.80 -3.82
C LEU A 167 -11.04 39.59 -5.09
N ILE A 168 -10.52 38.93 -6.14
CA ILE A 168 -10.22 39.55 -7.45
C ILE A 168 -11.54 39.69 -8.25
N ARG A 169 -12.38 40.63 -7.81
CA ARG A 169 -13.72 40.85 -8.38
C ARG A 169 -14.18 42.30 -8.33
N ARG A 170 -14.99 42.70 -9.32
CA ARG A 170 -15.78 43.92 -9.32
C ARG A 170 -16.93 43.81 -8.31
N ARG A 171 -17.41 44.95 -7.81
CA ARG A 171 -18.65 45.05 -7.02
C ARG A 171 -19.87 44.66 -7.87
N GLY A 172 -20.92 44.14 -7.23
CA GLY A 172 -22.14 43.67 -7.90
C GLY A 172 -22.17 42.15 -8.10
N PRO A 173 -23.13 41.62 -8.89
CA PRO A 173 -23.25 40.19 -9.13
C PRO A 173 -22.01 39.62 -9.85
N GLY A 174 -21.72 38.34 -9.61
CA GLY A 174 -20.64 37.60 -10.27
C GLY A 174 -19.83 36.66 -9.39
N LEU A 175 -20.08 36.55 -8.07
CA LEU A 175 -19.28 35.68 -7.20
C LEU A 175 -19.38 34.20 -7.60
N TRP A 176 -20.54 33.73 -8.09
CA TRP A 176 -20.67 32.40 -8.71
C TRP A 176 -19.65 32.16 -9.83
N TRP A 177 -19.47 33.11 -10.75
CA TRP A 177 -18.50 32.98 -11.85
C TRP A 177 -17.05 32.95 -11.34
N VAL A 178 -16.73 33.86 -10.40
CA VAL A 178 -15.39 33.91 -9.81
C VAL A 178 -15.08 32.59 -9.09
N ALA A 179 -16.04 32.04 -8.34
CA ALA A 179 -15.89 30.75 -7.68
C ALA A 179 -15.71 29.57 -8.65
N VAL A 180 -16.41 29.57 -9.79
CA VAL A 180 -16.17 28.58 -10.87
C VAL A 180 -14.76 28.72 -11.44
N THR A 181 -14.27 29.93 -11.71
CA THR A 181 -12.90 30.14 -12.21
C THR A 181 -11.82 29.80 -11.18
N THR A 182 -12.08 30.03 -9.89
CA THR A 182 -11.18 29.64 -8.79
C THR A 182 -11.14 28.12 -8.63
N ALA A 183 -12.29 27.45 -8.68
CA ALA A 183 -12.37 25.99 -8.66
C ALA A 183 -11.65 25.36 -9.86
N LEU A 184 -11.75 25.97 -11.05
CA LEU A 184 -11.01 25.50 -12.24
C LEU A 184 -9.49 25.60 -12.07
N ALA A 185 -8.98 26.64 -11.41
CA ALA A 185 -7.54 26.79 -11.16
C ALA A 185 -6.99 25.86 -10.07
N LEU A 186 -7.68 25.77 -8.92
CA LEU A 186 -7.13 25.18 -7.68
C LEU A 186 -7.95 24.02 -7.09
N GLY A 187 -9.03 23.59 -7.74
CA GLY A 187 -9.99 22.62 -7.19
C GLY A 187 -10.21 21.40 -8.08
N ILE A 188 -10.67 21.59 -9.32
CA ILE A 188 -10.96 20.51 -10.27
C ILE A 188 -10.90 20.98 -11.72
N VAL A 189 -10.34 20.13 -12.59
CA VAL A 189 -10.44 20.25 -14.05
C VAL A 189 -10.82 18.90 -14.66
N VAL A 190 -11.57 18.92 -15.76
CA VAL A 190 -11.84 17.72 -16.57
C VAL A 190 -10.74 17.61 -17.62
N THR A 191 -10.05 16.47 -17.66
CA THR A 191 -8.93 16.22 -18.57
C THR A 191 -9.10 14.89 -19.32
N PRO A 192 -8.69 14.79 -20.59
CA PRO A 192 -8.62 13.51 -21.33
C PRO A 192 -7.26 12.80 -21.16
N LEU A 193 -6.41 13.27 -20.23
CA LEU A 193 -5.04 12.78 -20.04
C LEU A 193 -5.00 11.46 -19.26
N GLY A 194 -4.21 10.53 -19.79
CA GLY A 194 -3.96 9.20 -19.21
C GLY A 194 -4.74 8.06 -19.89
N GLY A 195 -5.44 8.32 -20.99
CA GLY A 195 -6.16 7.30 -21.77
C GLY A 195 -7.68 7.25 -21.55
N ASP A 196 -8.20 7.78 -20.43
CA ASP A 196 -9.65 7.86 -20.20
C ASP A 196 -10.28 9.04 -20.98
N PRO A 197 -11.45 8.87 -21.62
CA PRO A 197 -12.07 9.95 -22.39
C PRO A 197 -12.57 11.13 -21.53
N VAL A 198 -12.85 10.91 -20.24
CA VAL A 198 -13.27 11.92 -19.27
C VAL A 198 -12.70 11.58 -17.89
N ARG A 199 -11.62 12.25 -17.48
CA ARG A 199 -11.03 12.12 -16.15
C ARG A 199 -11.21 13.40 -15.32
N LEU A 200 -11.50 13.25 -14.03
CA LEU A 200 -11.57 14.35 -13.07
C LEU A 200 -10.20 14.52 -12.39
N ALA A 201 -9.47 15.58 -12.73
CA ALA A 201 -8.21 15.94 -12.09
C ALA A 201 -8.48 16.91 -10.93
N LEU A 202 -8.34 16.41 -9.71
CA LEU A 202 -8.44 17.21 -8.48
C LEU A 202 -7.16 18.03 -8.27
N GLY A 203 -7.31 19.26 -7.79
CA GLY A 203 -6.25 20.27 -7.71
C GLY A 203 -6.32 21.31 -8.83
N GLY A 204 -7.12 21.05 -9.87
CA GLY A 204 -7.39 21.99 -10.96
C GLY A 204 -6.23 22.13 -11.95
N LEU A 205 -6.16 23.27 -12.64
CA LEU A 205 -5.11 23.59 -13.61
C LEU A 205 -3.71 23.79 -12.99
N VAL A 206 -3.60 23.92 -11.66
CA VAL A 206 -2.34 23.89 -10.89
C VAL A 206 -1.84 22.44 -10.65
N GLY A 207 -2.52 21.44 -11.22
CA GLY A 207 -2.07 20.05 -11.20
C GLY A 207 -2.59 19.23 -10.02
N MET A 208 -2.37 17.92 -10.10
CA MET A 208 -2.83 16.93 -9.13
C MET A 208 -1.81 16.76 -8.02
N GLY A 209 -2.28 16.78 -6.76
CA GLY A 209 -1.43 16.75 -5.57
C GLY A 209 -0.85 18.13 -5.25
N ALA A 210 -1.18 18.65 -4.06
CA ALA A 210 -0.53 19.86 -3.58
C ALA A 210 0.79 19.50 -2.92
N VAL A 211 1.84 19.32 -3.71
CA VAL A 211 3.18 18.99 -3.20
C VAL A 211 3.63 20.04 -2.18
N VAL A 212 4.02 19.58 -0.99
CA VAL A 212 4.62 20.43 0.06
C VAL A 212 5.98 20.91 -0.44
N SER A 213 6.03 22.14 -0.93
CA SER A 213 7.15 22.67 -1.70
C SER A 213 7.24 24.21 -1.61
N PRO A 214 8.40 24.81 -1.93
CA PRO A 214 8.54 26.26 -2.01
C PRO A 214 7.54 26.93 -2.97
N SER A 215 7.22 26.25 -4.08
CA SER A 215 6.33 26.79 -5.12
C SER A 215 4.90 27.02 -4.63
N THR A 216 4.36 26.21 -3.69
CA THR A 216 3.04 26.49 -3.10
C THR A 216 3.04 27.82 -2.32
N TRP A 217 4.14 28.19 -1.66
CA TRP A 217 4.25 29.50 -1.00
C TRP A 217 4.42 30.62 -2.04
N GLY A 218 5.24 30.39 -3.08
CA GLY A 218 5.38 31.32 -4.22
C GLY A 218 4.05 31.60 -4.93
N LEU A 219 3.22 30.58 -5.11
CA LEU A 219 1.88 30.67 -5.72
C LEU A 219 0.92 31.55 -4.89
N LEU A 220 0.96 31.45 -3.56
CA LEU A 220 0.21 32.35 -2.68
C LEU A 220 0.67 33.80 -2.84
N LEU A 221 1.98 34.04 -2.90
CA LEU A 221 2.54 35.39 -3.08
C LEU A 221 2.20 35.97 -4.46
N LEU A 222 2.16 35.14 -5.51
CA LEU A 222 1.65 35.50 -6.84
C LEU A 222 0.17 35.90 -6.79
N VAL A 223 -0.68 35.18 -6.06
CA VAL A 223 -2.09 35.59 -5.89
C VAL A 223 -2.20 36.93 -5.14
N VAL A 224 -1.36 37.16 -4.12
CA VAL A 224 -1.28 38.45 -3.43
C VAL A 224 -0.84 39.56 -4.39
N GLU A 225 0.13 39.31 -5.27
CA GLU A 225 0.53 40.26 -6.32
C GLU A 225 -0.66 40.61 -7.22
N LEU A 226 -1.35 39.61 -7.78
CA LEU A 226 -2.50 39.82 -8.66
C LEU A 226 -3.64 40.59 -7.97
N LEU A 227 -3.87 40.34 -6.68
CA LEU A 227 -4.85 41.08 -5.87
C LEU A 227 -4.42 42.55 -5.64
N LEU A 228 -3.14 42.81 -5.35
CA LEU A 228 -2.59 44.16 -5.21
C LEU A 228 -2.62 44.92 -6.54
N LEU A 229 -2.31 44.26 -7.66
CA LEU A 229 -2.41 44.82 -9.01
C LEU A 229 -3.87 45.14 -9.38
N HIS A 230 -4.81 44.27 -9.03
CA HIS A 230 -6.24 44.53 -9.16
C HIS A 230 -6.66 45.76 -8.34
N TRP A 231 -6.27 45.84 -7.06
CA TRP A 231 -6.59 47.00 -6.24
C TRP A 231 -5.99 48.31 -6.79
N ALA A 232 -4.72 48.29 -7.22
CA ALA A 232 -4.02 49.46 -7.74
C ALA A 232 -4.60 49.94 -9.09
N TYR A 233 -4.69 49.05 -10.08
CA TYR A 233 -5.01 49.41 -11.46
C TYR A 233 -6.50 49.31 -11.80
N ASP A 234 -7.20 48.27 -11.34
CA ASP A 234 -8.63 48.10 -11.64
C ASP A 234 -9.52 48.92 -10.69
N LEU A 235 -9.21 48.94 -9.38
CA LEU A 235 -9.98 49.67 -8.36
C LEU A 235 -9.42 51.07 -8.02
N GLY A 236 -8.32 51.49 -8.66
CA GLY A 236 -7.75 52.83 -8.52
C GLY A 236 -7.05 53.12 -7.18
N ARG A 237 -6.84 52.11 -6.32
CA ARG A 237 -6.23 52.26 -4.98
C ARG A 237 -4.71 52.35 -5.08
N ARG A 238 -4.18 53.51 -5.49
CA ARG A 238 -2.73 53.75 -5.70
C ARG A 238 -1.82 53.29 -4.55
N GLY A 239 -2.26 53.37 -3.30
CA GLY A 239 -1.46 52.89 -2.16
C GLY A 239 -1.11 51.40 -2.24
N ALA A 240 -1.95 50.57 -2.87
CA ALA A 240 -1.74 49.13 -3.00
C ALA A 240 -0.50 48.77 -3.83
N SER A 241 -0.07 49.61 -4.79
CA SER A 241 1.15 49.31 -5.57
C SER A 241 2.42 49.43 -4.73
N PHE A 242 2.43 50.20 -3.65
CA PHE A 242 3.58 50.25 -2.74
C PHE A 242 3.70 49.01 -1.85
N ALA A 243 2.61 48.26 -1.63
CA ALA A 243 2.64 46.99 -0.91
C ALA A 243 3.34 45.86 -1.72
N LEU A 244 3.57 46.06 -3.03
CA LEU A 244 4.38 45.15 -3.83
C LEU A 244 5.85 45.15 -3.39
N VAL A 245 6.38 46.28 -2.90
CA VAL A 245 7.80 46.38 -2.49
C VAL A 245 8.13 45.43 -1.33
N PRO A 246 7.40 45.44 -0.18
CA PRO A 246 7.62 44.44 0.86
C PRO A 246 7.19 43.01 0.46
N LEU A 247 6.26 42.85 -0.48
CA LEU A 247 5.91 41.53 -1.03
C LEU A 247 7.13 40.89 -1.73
N PHE A 248 7.80 41.62 -2.64
CA PHE A 248 8.99 41.13 -3.33
C PHE A 248 10.21 40.96 -2.42
N ALA A 249 10.32 41.75 -1.34
CA ALA A 249 11.31 41.54 -0.28
C ALA A 249 11.12 40.21 0.46
N LEU A 250 9.86 39.79 0.69
CA LEU A 250 9.54 38.49 1.29
C LEU A 250 9.73 37.35 0.28
N TRP A 251 9.20 37.51 -0.93
CA TRP A 251 9.12 36.45 -1.95
C TRP A 251 10.49 35.90 -2.37
N VAL A 252 11.49 36.77 -2.54
CA VAL A 252 12.86 36.37 -2.90
C VAL A 252 13.53 35.47 -1.84
N ASN A 253 12.99 35.39 -0.62
CA ASN A 253 13.48 34.54 0.47
C ASN A 253 12.70 33.24 0.62
N VAL A 254 11.68 33.03 -0.21
CA VAL A 254 10.73 31.92 -0.15
C VAL A 254 10.84 31.00 -1.35
N ASP A 255 10.87 31.56 -2.57
CA ASP A 255 10.82 30.79 -3.81
C ASP A 255 11.32 31.57 -5.04
N GLY A 256 11.83 30.86 -6.05
CA GLY A 256 12.36 31.42 -7.29
C GLY A 256 11.33 32.12 -8.19
N SER A 257 10.02 31.84 -8.02
CA SER A 257 8.95 32.47 -8.80
C SER A 257 8.84 34.00 -8.65
N PHE A 258 9.57 34.62 -7.72
CA PHE A 258 9.68 36.09 -7.64
C PHE A 258 10.15 36.71 -8.97
N ALA A 259 11.00 36.01 -9.74
CA ALA A 259 11.45 36.46 -11.06
C ALA A 259 10.28 36.53 -12.06
N VAL A 260 9.37 35.55 -12.01
CA VAL A 260 8.14 35.52 -12.81
C VAL A 260 7.17 36.62 -12.38
N GLY A 261 7.03 36.86 -11.06
CA GLY A 261 6.28 38.01 -10.54
C GLY A 261 6.80 39.35 -11.10
N LEU A 262 8.12 39.58 -11.09
CA LEU A 262 8.71 40.78 -11.68
C LEU A 262 8.41 40.92 -13.19
N LEU A 263 8.35 39.83 -13.95
CA LEU A 263 7.94 39.84 -15.36
C LEU A 263 6.45 40.20 -15.54
N LEU A 264 5.56 39.69 -14.67
CA LEU A 264 4.13 40.02 -14.69
C LEU A 264 3.87 41.46 -14.26
N LEU A 265 4.57 41.96 -13.24
CA LEU A 265 4.57 43.38 -12.86
C LEU A 265 5.02 44.26 -14.02
N ALA A 266 6.13 43.90 -14.70
CA ALA A 266 6.61 44.62 -15.87
C ALA A 266 5.58 44.64 -17.00
N ALA A 267 4.97 43.49 -17.33
CA ALA A 267 3.91 43.38 -18.31
C ALA A 267 2.69 44.26 -17.96
N ARG A 268 2.28 44.31 -16.69
CA ARG A 268 1.18 45.17 -16.21
C ARG A 268 1.52 46.66 -16.34
N VAL A 269 2.74 47.04 -15.95
CA VAL A 269 3.24 48.42 -16.00
C VAL A 269 3.33 48.91 -17.44
N ILE A 270 3.93 48.12 -18.34
CA ILE A 270 4.04 48.44 -19.78
C ILE A 270 2.64 48.61 -20.40
N GLY A 271 1.73 47.66 -20.18
CA GLY A 271 0.37 47.75 -20.69
C GLY A 271 -0.43 48.92 -20.12
N SER A 272 -0.10 49.44 -18.93
CA SER A 272 -0.75 50.63 -18.36
C SER A 272 -0.39 51.93 -19.09
N GLY A 273 0.73 51.96 -19.81
CA GLY A 273 1.20 53.11 -20.59
C GLY A 273 0.48 53.29 -21.94
N ILE A 274 -0.08 52.21 -22.49
CA ILE A 274 -0.74 52.20 -23.80
C ILE A 274 -2.26 52.09 -23.58
N ARG A 275 -2.94 53.24 -23.49
CA ARG A 275 -4.40 53.30 -23.31
C ARG A 275 -5.12 53.59 -24.63
N PRO A 276 -5.77 52.60 -25.28
CA PRO A 276 -6.60 52.86 -26.45
C PRO A 276 -7.89 53.61 -26.06
N GLY A 277 -7.99 54.87 -26.47
CA GLY A 277 -9.29 55.51 -26.78
C GLY A 277 -10.27 55.80 -25.64
N ARG A 278 -9.83 55.86 -24.37
CA ARG A 278 -10.71 56.32 -23.28
C ARG A 278 -10.70 57.85 -23.21
N VAL A 279 -11.75 58.48 -23.72
CA VAL A 279 -12.00 59.91 -23.48
C VAL A 279 -12.29 60.09 -21.98
N ASP A 280 -11.47 60.89 -21.29
CA ASP A 280 -11.73 61.30 -19.91
C ASP A 280 -13.00 62.17 -19.90
N SER A 281 -14.17 61.58 -19.64
CA SER A 281 -15.39 62.35 -19.34
C SER A 281 -15.20 63.11 -18.04
N ALA A 282 -14.83 64.38 -18.15
CA ALA A 282 -14.59 65.26 -17.02
C ALA A 282 -15.89 65.51 -16.22
N GLY A 283 -16.08 64.78 -15.12
CA GLY A 283 -17.28 64.93 -14.27
C GLY A 283 -17.52 63.79 -13.29
N GLY A 284 -16.63 63.60 -12.32
CA GLY A 284 -16.81 62.61 -11.24
C GLY A 284 -15.48 62.20 -10.61
N GLY A 285 -15.41 62.16 -9.28
CA GLY A 285 -14.19 61.87 -8.52
C GLY A 285 -13.79 60.39 -8.50
N GLU A 286 -13.65 59.75 -9.65
CA GLU A 286 -13.15 58.37 -9.73
C GLU A 286 -11.63 58.32 -9.56
N ALA A 287 -11.16 57.39 -8.72
CA ALA A 287 -9.74 57.23 -8.40
C ALA A 287 -8.93 56.80 -9.63
N ARG A 288 -8.13 57.72 -10.18
CA ARG A 288 -7.34 57.51 -11.40
C ARG A 288 -6.19 56.53 -11.15
N ALA A 289 -6.21 55.38 -11.83
CA ALA A 289 -5.18 54.32 -11.75
C ALA A 289 -3.72 54.85 -11.93
N PRO A 290 -2.69 54.12 -11.44
CA PRO A 290 -1.28 54.47 -11.64
C PRO A 290 -0.93 54.71 -13.12
N GLY A 291 0.03 55.60 -13.35
CA GLY A 291 0.62 55.85 -14.66
C GLY A 291 1.93 55.08 -14.85
N LEU A 292 2.42 55.02 -16.09
CA LEU A 292 3.64 54.32 -16.46
C LEU A 292 4.84 54.68 -15.56
N ALA A 293 5.10 55.98 -15.35
CA ALA A 293 6.21 56.44 -14.51
C ALA A 293 6.12 55.94 -13.05
N SER A 294 4.94 56.01 -12.42
CA SER A 294 4.74 55.46 -11.07
C SER A 294 4.86 53.93 -11.04
N GLY A 295 4.44 53.24 -12.10
CA GLY A 295 4.60 51.80 -12.25
C GLY A 295 6.07 51.38 -12.37
N LEU A 296 6.85 52.11 -13.16
CA LEU A 296 8.30 51.88 -13.32
C LEU A 296 9.07 52.14 -12.01
N VAL A 297 8.69 53.16 -11.23
CA VAL A 297 9.26 53.40 -9.90
C VAL A 297 8.95 52.23 -8.96
N VAL A 298 7.70 51.73 -8.94
CA VAL A 298 7.32 50.58 -8.12
C VAL A 298 8.05 49.30 -8.56
N LEU A 299 8.18 49.04 -9.86
CA LEU A 299 8.95 47.92 -10.40
C LEU A 299 10.43 48.01 -10.02
N GLY A 300 11.05 49.18 -10.13
CA GLY A 300 12.44 49.41 -9.71
C GLY A 300 12.65 49.24 -8.21
N LEU A 301 11.70 49.69 -7.38
CA LEU A 301 11.74 49.48 -5.93
C LEU A 301 11.50 48.01 -5.55
N ALA A 302 10.60 47.30 -6.24
CA ALA A 302 10.36 45.87 -6.04
C ALA A 302 11.61 45.04 -6.39
N ALA A 303 12.24 45.30 -7.54
CA ALA A 303 13.51 44.67 -7.91
C ALA A 303 14.63 45.01 -6.92
N ALA A 304 14.75 46.28 -6.49
CA ALA A 304 15.73 46.65 -5.46
C ALA A 304 15.46 45.94 -4.11
N ALA A 305 14.20 45.70 -3.76
CA ALA A 305 13.81 44.99 -2.54
C ALA A 305 14.19 43.49 -2.58
N CYS A 306 14.29 42.87 -3.76
CA CYS A 306 14.78 41.49 -3.89
C CYS A 306 16.26 41.34 -3.47
N VAL A 307 17.04 42.43 -3.39
CA VAL A 307 18.42 42.41 -2.86
C VAL A 307 18.44 42.13 -1.34
N ALA A 308 17.29 42.13 -0.66
CA ALA A 308 17.16 41.71 0.74
C ALA A 308 17.39 40.21 0.96
N ASN A 309 17.49 39.37 -0.09
CA ASN A 309 17.93 37.99 0.05
C ASN A 309 19.39 37.92 0.56
N PRO A 310 19.78 36.96 1.43
CA PRO A 310 21.15 36.76 1.90
C PRO A 310 22.21 36.64 0.78
N SER A 311 21.84 36.06 -0.35
CA SER A 311 22.68 35.94 -1.56
C SER A 311 22.73 37.24 -2.39
N THR A 312 21.97 38.26 -1.99
CA THR A 312 21.90 39.61 -2.57
C THR A 312 21.57 39.59 -4.07
N VAL A 313 22.47 40.09 -4.93
CA VAL A 313 22.27 40.15 -6.38
C VAL A 313 22.28 38.74 -7.02
N LEU A 314 22.93 37.74 -6.40
CA LEU A 314 22.97 36.39 -6.96
C LEU A 314 21.60 35.69 -6.97
N ALA A 315 20.65 36.14 -6.15
CA ALA A 315 19.29 35.63 -6.18
C ALA A 315 18.62 35.84 -7.57
N PHE A 316 18.99 36.90 -8.28
CA PHE A 316 18.57 37.12 -9.67
C PHE A 316 19.20 36.13 -10.65
N GLY A 317 20.42 35.67 -10.36
CA GLY A 317 21.12 34.66 -11.15
C GLY A 317 20.30 33.39 -11.23
N VAL A 318 19.94 32.82 -10.07
CA VAL A 318 19.14 31.58 -10.00
C VAL A 318 17.67 31.80 -10.41
N GLY A 319 17.07 32.91 -9.96
CA GLY A 319 15.66 33.23 -10.26
C GLY A 319 15.38 33.40 -11.76
N PHE A 320 16.28 34.08 -12.51
CA PHE A 320 16.18 34.18 -13.97
C PHE A 320 16.93 33.07 -14.70
N GLY A 321 17.92 32.41 -14.07
CA GLY A 321 18.71 31.30 -14.63
C GLY A 321 17.80 30.19 -15.11
N SER A 322 16.94 29.68 -14.25
CA SER A 322 15.94 28.67 -14.61
C SER A 322 14.94 29.08 -15.71
N LEU A 323 14.77 30.38 -16.00
CA LEU A 323 13.98 30.88 -17.15
C LEU A 323 14.83 31.01 -18.43
N LEU A 324 16.12 31.32 -18.29
CA LEU A 324 17.09 31.39 -19.37
C LEU A 324 17.55 30.01 -19.83
N GLU A 325 17.54 29.01 -18.94
CA GLU A 325 17.79 27.60 -19.26
C GLU A 325 16.94 27.15 -20.45
N ALA A 326 15.66 27.53 -20.51
CA ALA A 326 14.75 27.23 -21.62
C ALA A 326 15.30 27.61 -23.02
N PHE A 327 16.26 28.54 -23.11
CA PHE A 327 16.93 28.98 -24.34
C PHE A 327 18.38 28.47 -24.49
N GLY A 328 18.92 27.79 -23.48
CA GLY A 328 20.23 27.12 -23.53
C GLY A 328 20.24 25.81 -24.35
N PRO A 329 21.40 25.15 -24.48
CA PRO A 329 21.50 23.84 -25.12
C PRO A 329 20.71 22.77 -24.35
N ALA A 330 20.16 21.79 -25.05
CA ALA A 330 19.54 20.64 -24.42
C ALA A 330 20.59 19.84 -23.62
N PRO A 331 20.35 19.53 -22.34
CA PRO A 331 21.16 18.52 -21.65
C PRO A 331 20.95 17.15 -22.29
N GLU A 332 21.89 16.23 -22.14
CA GLU A 332 21.68 14.83 -22.57
C GLU A 332 20.52 14.19 -21.79
N THR A 333 20.40 14.54 -20.51
CA THR A 333 19.40 14.04 -19.57
C THR A 333 18.47 15.16 -19.11
N LEU A 334 17.19 15.06 -19.43
CA LEU A 334 16.21 16.11 -19.16
C LEU A 334 15.49 15.86 -17.82
N LEU A 335 15.56 16.82 -16.89
CA LEU A 335 14.80 16.78 -15.63
C LEU A 335 13.32 17.16 -15.85
N GLN A 336 12.43 16.67 -14.99
CA GLN A 336 10.99 16.96 -15.04
C GLN A 336 10.70 18.48 -14.96
N ASP A 337 11.51 19.24 -14.24
CA ASP A 337 11.39 20.70 -14.12
C ASP A 337 11.81 21.47 -15.39
N GLN A 338 12.51 20.80 -16.32
CA GLN A 338 13.01 21.36 -17.59
C GLN A 338 12.13 20.97 -18.79
N LEU A 339 11.00 20.29 -18.56
CA LEU A 339 10.04 19.90 -19.59
C LEU A 339 9.48 21.09 -20.38
N THR A 340 9.35 20.93 -21.69
CA THR A 340 8.79 21.94 -22.59
C THR A 340 7.63 21.38 -23.43
N LEU A 341 6.68 22.24 -23.80
CA LEU A 341 5.60 21.92 -24.75
C LEU A 341 5.85 22.51 -26.15
N LEU A 342 7.08 22.96 -26.43
CA LEU A 342 7.46 23.34 -27.79
C LEU A 342 7.54 22.08 -28.69
N PRO A 343 6.82 22.02 -29.82
CA PRO A 343 6.83 20.86 -30.72
C PRO A 343 8.07 20.83 -31.65
N PHE A 344 9.15 21.52 -31.28
CA PHE A 344 10.36 21.65 -32.09
C PHE A 344 11.61 21.88 -31.24
N GLY A 345 12.76 21.45 -31.77
CA GLY A 345 14.07 21.58 -31.13
C GLY A 345 14.36 20.42 -30.17
N PRO A 346 15.65 20.18 -29.83
CA PRO A 346 16.05 18.92 -29.19
C PRO A 346 15.35 18.67 -27.84
N ARG A 347 15.14 19.69 -27.01
CA ARG A 347 14.38 19.55 -25.75
C ARG A 347 12.90 19.22 -25.96
N GLY A 348 12.28 19.72 -27.04
CA GLY A 348 10.89 19.43 -27.37
C GLY A 348 10.71 17.99 -27.83
N GLU A 349 11.66 17.51 -28.65
CA GLU A 349 11.76 16.11 -29.09
C GLU A 349 12.00 15.18 -27.88
N GLN A 350 12.99 15.47 -27.03
CA GLN A 350 13.25 14.76 -25.77
C GLN A 350 12.03 14.77 -24.82
N SER A 351 11.39 15.92 -24.59
CA SER A 351 10.21 16.01 -23.70
C SER A 351 9.06 15.14 -24.21
N ARG A 352 8.83 15.15 -25.53
CA ARG A 352 7.82 14.31 -26.18
C ARG A 352 8.15 12.82 -26.04
N GLU A 353 9.39 12.42 -26.31
CA GLU A 353 9.78 11.01 -26.37
C GLU A 353 9.98 10.37 -24.99
N LEU A 354 10.55 11.08 -24.02
CA LEU A 354 10.88 10.54 -22.71
C LEU A 354 9.75 10.64 -21.68
N PHE A 355 8.83 11.60 -21.81
CA PHE A 355 7.83 11.89 -20.76
C PHE A 355 6.38 11.86 -21.23
N PHE A 356 6.07 12.46 -22.39
CA PHE A 356 4.67 12.60 -22.82
C PHE A 356 4.17 11.47 -23.75
N GLY A 357 5.06 10.83 -24.51
CA GLY A 357 4.71 9.78 -25.47
C GLY A 357 3.55 10.17 -26.39
N ASP A 358 2.62 9.23 -26.58
CA ASP A 358 1.41 9.42 -27.40
C ASP A 358 0.44 10.49 -26.83
N GLU A 359 0.47 10.73 -25.51
CA GLU A 359 -0.38 11.72 -24.85
C GLU A 359 0.03 13.17 -25.17
N TYR A 360 1.24 13.41 -25.70
CA TYR A 360 1.76 14.75 -26.03
C TYR A 360 0.78 15.59 -26.86
N SER A 361 0.13 14.96 -27.85
CA SER A 361 -0.85 15.61 -28.71
C SER A 361 -2.08 16.10 -27.95
N LYS A 362 -2.53 15.36 -26.92
CA LYS A 362 -3.63 15.70 -26.03
C LYS A 362 -3.23 16.81 -25.04
N VAL A 363 -2.04 16.71 -24.45
CA VAL A 363 -1.49 17.74 -23.54
C VAL A 363 -1.41 19.09 -24.26
N LEU A 364 -0.77 19.13 -25.44
CA LEU A 364 -0.61 20.35 -26.22
C LEU A 364 -1.97 20.92 -26.68
N SER A 365 -2.91 20.06 -27.09
CA SER A 365 -4.26 20.49 -27.46
C SER A 365 -5.03 21.09 -26.28
N GLY A 366 -4.92 20.50 -25.08
CA GLY A 366 -5.50 21.02 -23.85
C GLY A 366 -4.91 22.38 -23.46
N TYR A 367 -3.58 22.51 -23.51
CA TYR A 367 -2.88 23.78 -23.30
C TYR A 367 -3.36 24.85 -24.29
N LEU A 368 -3.39 24.55 -25.59
CA LEU A 368 -3.84 25.49 -26.62
C LEU A 368 -5.30 25.90 -26.43
N LEU A 369 -6.19 24.97 -26.05
CA LEU A 369 -7.58 25.28 -25.74
C LEU A 369 -7.70 26.29 -24.59
N LEU A 370 -6.93 26.14 -23.51
CA LEU A 370 -6.90 27.10 -22.40
C LEU A 370 -6.40 28.47 -22.84
N VAL A 371 -5.35 28.52 -23.67
CA VAL A 371 -4.85 29.79 -24.27
C VAL A 371 -5.94 30.46 -25.10
N PHE A 372 -6.61 29.72 -25.99
CA PHE A 372 -7.67 30.25 -26.84
C PHE A 372 -8.91 30.71 -26.04
N LEU A 373 -9.29 29.99 -24.97
CA LEU A 373 -10.35 30.42 -24.05
C LEU A 373 -9.97 31.72 -23.33
N GLY A 374 -8.71 31.83 -22.90
CA GLY A 374 -8.18 33.03 -22.25
C GLY A 374 -8.23 34.24 -23.18
N LEU A 375 -7.69 34.11 -24.40
CA LEU A 375 -7.78 35.13 -25.45
C LEU A 375 -9.23 35.46 -25.83
N GLY A 376 -10.10 34.46 -25.92
CA GLY A 376 -11.52 34.59 -26.16
C GLY A 376 -12.22 35.46 -25.11
N SER A 377 -11.83 35.38 -23.84
CA SER A 377 -12.36 36.23 -22.78
C SER A 377 -12.08 37.73 -23.01
N PHE A 378 -10.91 38.08 -23.58
CA PHE A 378 -10.58 39.46 -23.95
C PHE A 378 -11.37 39.94 -25.17
N LEU A 379 -11.60 39.07 -26.16
CA LEU A 379 -12.46 39.37 -27.32
C LEU A 379 -13.91 39.63 -26.89
N LEU A 380 -14.42 38.82 -25.96
CA LEU A 380 -15.75 38.99 -25.36
C LEU A 380 -15.84 40.31 -24.57
N ASN A 381 -14.82 40.64 -23.78
CA ASN A 381 -14.71 41.87 -22.99
C ASN A 381 -14.12 43.07 -23.79
N ARG A 382 -14.13 43.06 -25.13
CA ARG A 382 -13.51 44.11 -25.98
C ARG A 382 -13.91 45.56 -25.66
N ARG A 383 -15.07 45.79 -25.04
CA ARG A 383 -15.54 47.12 -24.60
C ARG A 383 -14.79 47.67 -23.39
N ARG A 384 -14.16 46.81 -22.59
CA ARG A 384 -13.36 47.16 -21.39
C ARG A 384 -11.98 46.51 -21.44
N PHE A 385 -11.44 46.36 -22.65
CA PHE A 385 -10.13 45.77 -22.90
C PHE A 385 -9.01 46.46 -22.09
N ASP A 386 -8.21 45.67 -21.38
CA ASP A 386 -7.02 46.13 -20.66
C ASP A 386 -5.78 45.41 -21.22
N LEU A 387 -4.87 46.18 -21.82
CA LEU A 387 -3.68 45.63 -22.45
C LEU A 387 -2.70 45.03 -21.43
N GLY A 388 -2.60 45.58 -20.22
CA GLY A 388 -1.73 45.02 -19.18
C GLY A 388 -2.24 43.68 -18.67
N ARG A 389 -3.56 43.50 -18.58
CA ARG A 389 -4.18 42.20 -18.28
C ARG A 389 -3.91 41.18 -19.39
N LEU A 390 -3.97 41.59 -20.67
CA LEU A 390 -3.59 40.71 -21.78
C LEU A 390 -2.09 40.36 -21.76
N LEU A 391 -1.20 41.33 -21.53
CA LEU A 391 0.25 41.09 -21.52
C LEU A 391 0.66 40.15 -20.38
N MET A 392 0.09 40.30 -19.17
CA MET A 392 0.31 39.32 -18.08
C MET A 392 -0.11 37.92 -18.48
N PHE A 393 -1.29 37.77 -19.11
CA PHE A 393 -1.76 36.47 -19.59
C PHE A 393 -0.84 35.86 -20.66
N LEU A 394 -0.43 36.66 -21.65
CA LEU A 394 0.49 36.22 -22.72
C LEU A 394 1.86 35.82 -22.17
N VAL A 395 2.40 36.54 -21.18
CA VAL A 395 3.67 36.17 -20.52
C VAL A 395 3.51 34.86 -19.75
N ALA A 396 2.45 34.71 -18.94
CA ALA A 396 2.23 33.49 -18.17
C ALA A 396 2.02 32.26 -19.07
N SER A 397 1.25 32.38 -20.16
CA SER A 397 1.11 31.32 -21.15
C SER A 397 2.41 31.01 -21.89
N ALA A 398 3.16 32.03 -22.34
CA ALA A 398 4.44 31.80 -23.00
C ALA A 398 5.44 31.08 -22.09
N LEU A 399 5.48 31.42 -20.80
CA LEU A 399 6.31 30.72 -19.82
C LEU A 399 5.86 29.27 -19.60
N ALA A 400 4.55 28.99 -19.51
CA ALA A 400 4.03 27.62 -19.39
C ALA A 400 4.25 26.75 -20.65
N LEU A 401 4.33 27.36 -21.84
CA LEU A 401 4.72 26.67 -23.07
C LEU A 401 6.22 26.32 -23.09
N LEU A 402 7.06 27.27 -22.66
CA LEU A 402 8.52 27.12 -22.62
C LEU A 402 8.96 26.13 -21.52
N LEU A 403 8.34 26.22 -20.35
CA LEU A 403 8.63 25.44 -19.14
C LEU A 403 7.31 24.93 -18.54
N TRP A 404 7.05 23.63 -18.66
CA TRP A 404 5.80 23.00 -18.23
C TRP A 404 5.49 23.23 -16.75
N ARG A 405 6.52 23.27 -15.88
CA ARG A 405 6.35 23.60 -14.44
C ARG A 405 5.72 24.98 -14.17
N MET A 406 5.70 25.88 -15.15
CA MET A 406 5.06 27.21 -15.04
C MET A 406 3.55 27.19 -15.35
N GLN A 407 2.95 26.01 -15.58
CA GLN A 407 1.50 25.85 -15.72
C GLN A 407 0.72 26.44 -14.53
N ASP A 408 1.25 26.35 -13.31
CA ASP A 408 0.64 26.86 -12.08
C ASP A 408 0.44 28.37 -12.12
N VAL A 409 1.45 29.09 -12.61
CA VAL A 409 1.43 30.54 -12.82
C VAL A 409 0.37 30.87 -13.88
N MET A 410 0.35 30.14 -14.99
CA MET A 410 -0.65 30.34 -16.04
C MET A 410 -2.07 30.10 -15.52
N ALA A 411 -2.30 29.04 -14.75
CA ALA A 411 -3.61 28.67 -14.21
C ALA A 411 -4.22 29.79 -13.34
N VAL A 412 -3.42 30.35 -12.43
CA VAL A 412 -3.83 31.44 -11.54
C VAL A 412 -4.05 32.75 -12.31
N VAL A 413 -3.15 33.11 -13.23
CA VAL A 413 -3.29 34.31 -14.08
C VAL A 413 -4.51 34.18 -15.01
N PHE A 414 -4.73 32.99 -15.58
CA PHE A 414 -5.89 32.66 -16.41
C PHE A 414 -7.20 32.83 -15.63
N ALA A 415 -7.31 32.25 -14.43
CA ALA A 415 -8.50 32.39 -13.59
C ALA A 415 -8.78 33.85 -13.21
N ALA A 416 -7.76 34.62 -12.80
CA ALA A 416 -7.92 36.04 -12.50
C ALA A 416 -8.37 36.85 -13.73
N CYS A 417 -7.81 36.57 -14.92
CA CYS A 417 -8.22 37.22 -16.16
C CYS A 417 -9.65 36.85 -16.57
N LEU A 418 -10.00 35.57 -16.50
CA LEU A 418 -11.30 35.02 -16.88
C LEU A 418 -12.43 35.46 -15.93
N ALA A 419 -12.14 35.52 -14.63
CA ALA A 419 -13.02 36.09 -13.60
C ALA A 419 -13.39 37.54 -13.93
N LEU A 420 -12.38 38.41 -14.10
CA LEU A 420 -12.58 39.83 -14.35
C LEU A 420 -13.21 40.09 -15.73
N ASN A 421 -12.73 39.43 -16.79
CA ASN A 421 -13.27 39.62 -18.14
C ASN A 421 -14.73 39.14 -18.25
N GLY A 422 -15.05 37.97 -17.69
CA GLY A 422 -16.41 37.44 -17.67
C GLY A 422 -17.37 38.30 -16.85
N GLN A 423 -16.94 38.77 -15.67
CA GLN A 423 -17.76 39.65 -14.83
C GLN A 423 -17.98 41.03 -15.48
N GLU A 424 -16.95 41.65 -16.04
CA GLU A 424 -17.04 42.94 -16.73
C GLU A 424 -17.92 42.88 -17.99
N TRP A 425 -17.82 41.79 -18.76
CA TRP A 425 -18.71 41.52 -19.87
C TRP A 425 -20.15 41.33 -19.41
N TYR A 426 -20.40 40.50 -18.39
CA TYR A 426 -21.74 40.23 -17.88
C TYR A 426 -22.42 41.51 -17.38
N GLN A 427 -21.73 42.28 -16.52
CA GLN A 427 -22.25 43.53 -15.97
C GLN A 427 -22.51 44.59 -17.06
N SER A 428 -21.67 44.66 -18.10
CA SER A 428 -21.84 45.63 -19.20
C SER A 428 -22.86 45.22 -20.26
N THR A 429 -23.20 43.93 -20.35
CA THR A 429 -24.16 43.40 -21.33
C THR A 429 -25.55 43.21 -20.72
N PHE A 430 -25.62 42.78 -19.46
CA PHE A 430 -26.86 42.38 -18.81
C PHE A 430 -27.29 43.27 -17.64
N GLY A 431 -26.42 44.17 -17.16
CA GLY A 431 -26.67 45.04 -16.01
C GLY A 431 -26.41 44.35 -14.66
N THR A 432 -26.68 45.07 -13.57
CA THR A 432 -26.47 44.61 -12.19
C THR A 432 -27.75 44.27 -11.44
N GLU A 433 -28.92 44.46 -12.05
CA GLU A 433 -30.24 44.22 -11.45
C GLU A 433 -30.69 42.74 -11.60
N GLY A 434 -31.48 42.25 -10.64
CA GLY A 434 -32.01 40.89 -10.66
C GLY A 434 -33.10 40.71 -11.73
N LYS A 435 -32.98 39.67 -12.55
CA LYS A 435 -33.90 39.45 -13.69
C LYS A 435 -35.00 38.46 -13.35
N LEU A 436 -36.23 38.85 -13.66
CA LEU A 436 -37.42 38.01 -13.51
C LEU A 436 -37.72 37.28 -14.83
N GLY A 437 -37.99 35.98 -14.75
CA GLY A 437 -38.32 35.14 -15.91
C GLY A 437 -38.13 33.65 -15.62
N ALA A 438 -38.68 32.77 -16.46
CA ALA A 438 -38.45 31.34 -16.34
C ALA A 438 -37.02 30.95 -16.76
N GLY A 439 -36.58 31.38 -17.94
CA GLY A 439 -35.21 31.12 -18.43
C GLY A 439 -34.11 31.67 -17.52
N TRP A 440 -34.28 32.88 -16.98
CA TRP A 440 -33.33 33.45 -16.00
C TRP A 440 -33.31 32.67 -14.68
N ARG A 441 -34.45 32.11 -14.22
CA ARG A 441 -34.46 31.22 -13.05
C ARG A 441 -33.74 29.90 -13.33
N VAL A 442 -33.96 29.28 -14.49
CA VAL A 442 -33.26 28.05 -14.91
C VAL A 442 -31.74 28.28 -14.98
N TRP A 443 -31.30 29.35 -15.65
CA TRP A 443 -29.88 29.70 -15.72
C TRP A 443 -29.28 30.07 -14.36
N SER A 444 -29.94 30.93 -13.59
CA SER A 444 -29.40 31.47 -12.34
C SER A 444 -29.44 30.47 -11.18
N VAL A 445 -30.60 29.85 -10.92
CA VAL A 445 -30.75 28.90 -9.81
C VAL A 445 -30.30 27.50 -10.24
N GLY A 446 -30.73 27.03 -11.42
CA GLY A 446 -30.32 25.73 -11.95
C GLY A 446 -28.81 25.64 -12.20
N GLY A 447 -28.19 26.68 -12.76
CA GLY A 447 -26.74 26.75 -12.94
C GLY A 447 -25.96 26.68 -11.62
N ARG A 448 -26.44 27.36 -10.57
CA ARG A 448 -25.84 27.28 -9.22
C ARG A 448 -26.02 25.92 -8.56
N LEU A 449 -27.22 25.33 -8.64
CA LEU A 449 -27.47 23.99 -8.12
C LEU A 449 -26.62 22.95 -8.83
N ALA A 450 -26.51 22.99 -10.17
CA ALA A 450 -25.62 22.13 -10.93
C ALA A 450 -24.14 22.32 -10.54
N THR A 451 -23.71 23.57 -10.32
CA THR A 451 -22.35 23.87 -9.84
C THR A 451 -22.11 23.30 -8.43
N LEU A 452 -23.07 23.47 -7.51
CA LEU A 452 -22.99 22.92 -6.15
C LEU A 452 -22.95 21.39 -6.15
N SER A 453 -23.80 20.73 -6.94
CA SER A 453 -23.78 19.28 -7.10
C SER A 453 -22.45 18.79 -7.67
N LEU A 454 -21.89 19.46 -8.69
CA LEU A 454 -20.59 19.11 -9.26
C LEU A 454 -19.45 19.29 -8.23
N LEU A 455 -19.42 20.40 -7.49
CA LEU A 455 -18.41 20.63 -6.45
C LEU A 455 -18.56 19.67 -5.27
N ALA A 456 -19.78 19.32 -4.87
CA ALA A 456 -20.02 18.34 -3.81
C ALA A 456 -19.60 16.92 -4.23
N LEU A 457 -19.88 16.52 -5.47
CA LEU A 457 -19.39 15.26 -6.04
C LEU A 457 -17.86 15.25 -6.18
N ALA A 458 -17.25 16.37 -6.55
CA ALA A 458 -15.79 16.53 -6.60
C ALA A 458 -15.14 16.43 -5.21
N VAL A 459 -15.75 17.05 -4.18
CA VAL A 459 -15.30 16.92 -2.78
C VAL A 459 -15.41 15.45 -2.33
N LEU A 460 -16.54 14.80 -2.62
CA LEU A 460 -16.72 13.39 -2.26
C LEU A 460 -15.68 12.50 -2.95
N ALA A 461 -15.48 12.65 -4.26
CA ALA A 461 -14.47 11.92 -5.02
C ALA A 461 -13.03 12.17 -4.51
N GLY A 462 -12.74 13.39 -4.03
CA GLY A 462 -11.46 13.72 -3.40
C GLY A 462 -11.26 13.03 -2.05
N LEU A 463 -12.28 13.02 -1.20
CA LEU A 463 -12.26 12.34 0.10
C LEU A 463 -12.17 10.82 -0.03
N THR A 464 -12.76 10.23 -1.08
CA THR A 464 -12.81 8.78 -1.28
C THR A 464 -11.79 8.22 -2.28
N GLY A 465 -11.07 9.06 -3.02
CA GLY A 465 -10.13 8.63 -4.06
C GLY A 465 -10.79 8.09 -5.35
N ILE A 466 -12.09 8.30 -5.55
CA ILE A 466 -12.77 7.91 -6.80
C ILE A 466 -12.19 8.72 -7.96
N GLY A 467 -11.68 8.02 -8.99
CA GLY A 467 -11.03 8.63 -10.16
C GLY A 467 -9.53 8.89 -10.02
N LYS A 468 -8.93 8.57 -8.86
CA LYS A 468 -7.47 8.42 -8.71
C LYS A 468 -7.00 7.06 -9.22
N ARG A 469 -5.73 6.98 -9.60
CA ARG A 469 -5.06 5.76 -10.09
C ARG A 469 -4.10 5.18 -9.06
N PHE A 470 -3.78 3.90 -9.19
CA PHE A 470 -2.76 3.24 -8.37
C PHE A 470 -1.46 4.08 -8.34
N GLY A 471 -0.91 4.27 -7.15
CA GLY A 471 0.26 5.14 -6.92
C GLY A 471 -0.05 6.62 -6.71
N GLU A 472 -1.24 7.15 -7.02
CA GLU A 472 -1.59 8.55 -6.72
C GLU A 472 -1.94 8.74 -5.23
N PRO A 473 -1.43 9.77 -4.54
CA PRO A 473 -1.62 9.92 -3.10
C PRO A 473 -3.11 10.12 -2.75
N PRO A 474 -3.67 9.35 -1.81
CA PRO A 474 -5.05 9.55 -1.35
C PRO A 474 -5.20 10.87 -0.57
N PHE A 475 -6.45 11.24 -0.27
CA PHE A 475 -6.70 12.31 0.70
C PHE A 475 -6.26 11.83 2.09
N GLY A 476 -5.56 12.68 2.84
CA GLY A 476 -5.07 12.35 4.16
C GLY A 476 -4.07 13.38 4.70
N PHE A 477 -3.75 13.24 5.99
CA PHE A 477 -2.70 14.01 6.66
C PHE A 477 -1.65 13.03 7.16
N GLY A 478 -0.37 13.32 6.90
CA GLY A 478 0.73 12.45 7.27
C GLY A 478 1.66 12.19 6.08
N LEU A 479 2.46 11.14 6.21
CA LEU A 479 3.35 10.62 5.17
C LEU A 479 3.07 9.13 4.93
N GLU A 480 3.38 8.63 3.74
CA GLU A 480 3.38 7.19 3.48
C GLU A 480 4.83 6.71 3.49
N ALA A 481 5.29 6.19 4.64
CA ALA A 481 6.72 5.92 4.89
C ALA A 481 7.31 4.97 3.85
N ASP A 482 6.50 3.99 3.44
CA ASP A 482 6.76 2.98 2.41
C ASP A 482 7.14 3.56 1.03
N ARG A 483 6.93 4.86 0.78
CA ARG A 483 7.36 5.55 -0.46
C ARG A 483 8.77 6.11 -0.41
N PHE A 484 9.42 6.10 0.75
CA PHE A 484 10.72 6.72 0.97
C PHE A 484 11.73 5.68 1.44
N ALA A 485 12.95 5.77 0.91
CA ALA A 485 14.08 4.91 1.30
C ALA A 485 14.65 5.26 2.69
N PHE A 486 13.79 5.49 3.68
CA PHE A 486 14.18 5.83 5.04
C PHE A 486 14.90 4.67 5.72
N GLU A 487 14.46 3.44 5.49
CA GLU A 487 15.03 2.27 6.16
C GLU A 487 16.45 1.96 5.68
N SER A 488 16.68 1.87 4.36
CA SER A 488 18.04 1.85 3.79
C SER A 488 18.91 3.02 4.27
N ALA A 489 18.34 4.22 4.45
CA ALA A 489 19.09 5.38 4.93
C ALA A 489 19.45 5.28 6.43
N ASP A 490 18.55 4.77 7.27
CA ASP A 490 18.81 4.47 8.68
C ASP A 490 19.85 3.35 8.83
N TYR A 491 19.70 2.25 8.07
CA TYR A 491 20.67 1.16 8.01
C TYR A 491 22.07 1.66 7.59
N LEU A 492 22.17 2.49 6.55
CA LEU A 492 23.44 3.08 6.11
C LEU A 492 24.05 4.08 7.11
N ARG A 493 23.25 4.71 7.97
CA ARG A 493 23.79 5.56 9.06
C ARG A 493 24.51 4.71 10.09
N ASP A 494 23.93 3.56 10.44
CA ASP A 494 24.37 2.72 11.56
C ASP A 494 25.38 1.64 11.13
N ALA A 495 25.46 1.31 9.84
CA ALA A 495 26.41 0.37 9.27
C ALA A 495 27.89 0.86 9.33
N PRO A 496 28.85 0.00 9.72
CA PRO A 496 30.26 0.33 9.94
C PRO A 496 31.10 0.40 8.63
N ILE A 497 30.59 1.11 7.62
CA ILE A 497 31.20 1.26 6.30
C ILE A 497 32.08 2.52 6.27
N GLU A 498 33.33 2.42 5.83
CA GLU A 498 34.28 3.55 5.75
C GLU A 498 34.11 4.37 4.48
N GLY A 499 33.80 3.73 3.34
CA GLY A 499 33.61 4.42 2.06
C GLY A 499 32.28 5.16 1.92
N ARG A 500 32.12 5.85 0.79
CA ARG A 500 30.93 6.65 0.47
C ARG A 500 29.85 5.85 -0.27
N VAL A 501 28.62 6.34 -0.17
CA VAL A 501 27.42 5.78 -0.82
C VAL A 501 27.07 6.63 -2.04
N MET A 502 27.01 6.03 -3.22
CA MET A 502 26.43 6.68 -4.41
C MET A 502 24.97 6.27 -4.58
N ASN A 503 24.08 7.25 -4.52
CA ASN A 503 22.65 7.05 -4.75
C ASN A 503 22.33 7.11 -6.25
N LEU A 504 21.64 6.08 -6.79
CA LEU A 504 21.33 5.96 -8.22
C LEU A 504 19.94 6.49 -8.63
N ARG A 505 19.29 7.27 -7.73
CA ARG A 505 18.23 8.25 -8.00
C ARG A 505 18.35 9.45 -7.03
N LEU A 506 17.91 10.62 -7.48
CA LEU A 506 17.91 11.87 -6.68
C LEU A 506 17.12 11.72 -5.37
N ALA A 507 15.95 11.08 -5.45
CA ALA A 507 15.05 10.81 -4.33
C ALA A 507 15.71 10.03 -3.17
N LEU A 508 16.63 9.12 -3.50
CA LEU A 508 17.39 8.34 -2.51
C LEU A 508 18.39 9.23 -1.77
N GLY A 509 18.96 10.24 -2.46
CA GLY A 509 19.78 11.28 -1.84
C GLY A 509 18.99 12.14 -0.85
N ASP A 510 17.72 12.45 -1.14
CA ASP A 510 16.85 13.21 -0.22
C ASP A 510 16.57 12.45 1.09
N ALA A 511 16.45 11.11 1.03
CA ALA A 511 16.30 10.26 2.21
C ALA A 511 17.58 10.24 3.07
N LEU A 512 18.76 10.07 2.45
CA LEU A 512 20.07 10.13 3.13
C LEU A 512 20.27 11.49 3.83
N ASN A 513 19.92 12.59 3.16
CA ASN A 513 20.03 13.95 3.69
C ASN A 513 19.17 14.20 4.93
N TRP A 514 18.09 13.43 5.12
CA TRP A 514 17.17 13.59 6.25
C TRP A 514 17.44 12.62 7.42
N ARG A 515 17.73 11.35 7.13
CA ARG A 515 17.91 10.28 8.13
C ARG A 515 19.37 10.04 8.54
N SER A 516 20.32 10.26 7.64
CA SER A 516 21.71 9.81 7.78
C SER A 516 22.74 10.94 7.90
N TYR A 517 22.42 12.14 7.42
CA TYR A 517 23.30 13.32 7.55
C TYR A 517 23.51 13.71 9.03
N PRO A 518 24.76 14.02 9.48
CA PRO A 518 25.99 14.20 8.71
C PRO A 518 26.85 12.93 8.54
N VAL A 519 26.43 11.77 9.06
CA VAL A 519 27.21 10.51 9.02
C VAL A 519 27.35 10.00 7.59
N ARG A 520 26.27 10.08 6.80
CA ARG A 520 26.29 9.85 5.34
C ARG A 520 25.86 11.12 4.61
N GLN A 521 26.57 11.44 3.54
CA GLN A 521 26.24 12.48 2.58
C GLN A 521 25.72 11.83 1.30
N SER A 522 24.81 12.48 0.59
CA SER A 522 24.38 12.03 -0.75
C SER A 522 25.46 12.34 -1.79
N PHE A 523 25.53 11.57 -2.88
CA PHE A 523 26.32 11.98 -4.04
C PHE A 523 25.68 13.21 -4.70
N VAL A 524 24.36 13.15 -4.84
CA VAL A 524 23.51 14.15 -5.49
C VAL A 524 22.09 14.10 -4.90
N ASP A 525 21.38 15.22 -4.85
CA ASP A 525 20.00 15.32 -4.33
C ASP A 525 19.10 16.21 -5.21
N SER A 526 17.81 16.28 -4.88
CA SER A 526 16.81 16.95 -5.74
C SER A 526 17.00 18.45 -5.92
N ARG A 527 17.86 19.11 -5.13
CA ARG A 527 18.06 20.57 -5.18
C ARG A 527 19.19 21.00 -6.12
N LEU A 528 19.98 20.05 -6.65
CA LEU A 528 21.22 20.22 -7.43
C LEU A 528 21.54 21.67 -7.89
N PRO A 529 22.66 22.28 -7.45
CA PRO A 529 22.98 23.65 -7.84
C PRO A 529 23.30 23.75 -9.34
N GLU A 530 22.95 24.89 -9.96
CA GLU A 530 23.15 25.18 -11.40
C GLU A 530 24.61 24.94 -11.85
N ASN A 531 25.59 25.19 -10.99
CA ASN A 531 27.02 24.99 -11.30
C ASN A 531 27.52 23.54 -11.12
N ALA A 532 26.66 22.63 -10.64
CA ALA A 532 26.93 21.21 -10.48
C ALA A 532 26.18 20.33 -11.50
N ALA A 533 25.60 20.93 -12.55
CA ALA A 533 24.91 20.20 -13.63
C ALA A 533 25.74 19.05 -14.24
N TYR A 534 27.08 19.18 -14.27
CA TYR A 534 28.00 18.14 -14.74
C TYR A 534 27.92 16.83 -13.95
N LEU A 535 27.43 16.85 -12.69
CA LEU A 535 27.25 15.64 -11.89
C LEU A 535 26.15 14.74 -12.45
N LEU A 536 25.18 15.28 -13.18
CA LEU A 536 24.16 14.48 -13.88
C LEU A 536 24.79 13.68 -15.03
N ASP A 537 25.70 14.32 -15.79
CA ASP A 537 26.42 13.65 -16.88
C ASP A 537 27.30 12.50 -16.33
N GLU A 538 28.04 12.72 -15.22
CA GLU A 538 28.83 11.67 -14.56
C GLU A 538 27.96 10.57 -13.96
N TYR A 539 26.85 10.93 -13.32
CA TYR A 539 25.88 10.01 -12.75
C TYR A 539 25.25 9.10 -13.81
N ASP A 540 24.84 9.65 -14.96
CA ASP A 540 24.25 8.85 -16.04
C ASP A 540 25.30 8.11 -16.88
N ALA A 541 26.56 8.56 -16.89
CA ALA A 541 27.68 7.77 -17.39
C ALA A 541 27.93 6.52 -16.52
N VAL A 542 27.94 6.65 -15.19
CA VAL A 542 28.02 5.51 -14.26
C VAL A 542 26.84 4.55 -14.45
N ARG A 543 25.60 5.06 -14.50
CA ARG A 543 24.40 4.22 -14.67
C ARG A 543 24.42 3.42 -15.97
N ARG A 544 24.85 4.03 -17.09
CA ARG A 544 25.04 3.34 -18.38
C ARG A 544 26.14 2.29 -18.28
N ALA A 545 27.33 2.68 -17.82
CA ALA A 545 28.47 1.77 -17.67
C ALA A 545 28.18 0.55 -16.78
N LEU A 546 27.37 0.71 -15.73
CA LEU A 546 26.94 -0.41 -14.88
C LEU A 546 25.96 -1.37 -15.61
N VAL A 547 25.05 -0.86 -16.45
CA VAL A 547 24.12 -1.69 -17.25
C VAL A 547 24.84 -2.37 -18.42
N ASP A 548 25.74 -1.65 -19.09
CA ASP A 548 26.48 -2.14 -20.27
C ASP A 548 27.68 -3.02 -19.90
N GLY A 549 28.04 -3.10 -18.60
CA GLY A 549 29.15 -3.90 -18.09
C GLY A 549 30.54 -3.27 -18.30
N GLU A 550 30.62 -1.97 -18.61
CA GLU A 550 31.87 -1.25 -18.85
C GLU A 550 32.63 -0.94 -17.56
N THR A 551 33.47 -1.89 -17.12
CA THR A 551 34.17 -1.80 -15.82
C THR A 551 35.06 -0.57 -15.68
N GLU A 552 35.82 -0.18 -16.71
CA GLU A 552 36.75 0.95 -16.64
C GLU A 552 36.04 2.28 -16.37
N THR A 553 34.93 2.54 -17.09
CA THR A 553 34.20 3.81 -17.07
C THR A 553 33.61 4.11 -15.70
N TRP A 554 32.93 3.15 -15.07
CA TRP A 554 32.39 3.38 -13.72
C TRP A 554 33.50 3.35 -12.65
N ARG A 555 34.53 2.49 -12.80
CA ARG A 555 35.63 2.40 -11.83
C ARG A 555 36.35 3.72 -11.65
N GLU A 556 36.69 4.41 -12.74
CA GLU A 556 37.37 5.71 -12.68
C GLU A 556 36.57 6.76 -11.88
N ILE A 557 35.27 6.83 -12.12
CA ILE A 557 34.37 7.80 -11.47
C ILE A 557 34.18 7.43 -9.99
N LEU A 558 33.90 6.16 -9.67
CA LEU A 558 33.68 5.73 -8.29
C LEU A 558 34.95 5.82 -7.43
N ASP A 559 36.13 5.55 -8.00
CA ASP A 559 37.42 5.71 -7.31
C ASP A 559 37.72 7.17 -6.97
N ARG A 560 37.46 8.08 -7.92
CA ARG A 560 37.64 9.53 -7.73
C ARG A 560 36.86 10.07 -6.53
N TYR A 561 35.67 9.52 -6.30
CA TYR A 561 34.77 9.94 -5.23
C TYR A 561 34.87 9.11 -3.93
N GLY A 562 35.61 8.00 -3.93
CA GLY A 562 35.75 7.11 -2.77
C GLY A 562 34.50 6.27 -2.46
N VAL A 563 33.80 5.81 -3.50
CA VAL A 563 32.52 5.08 -3.36
C VAL A 563 32.76 3.59 -3.14
N SER A 564 32.22 3.05 -2.04
CA SER A 564 32.20 1.61 -1.73
C SER A 564 30.80 0.98 -1.79
N VAL A 565 29.72 1.78 -1.82
CA VAL A 565 28.34 1.29 -1.89
C VAL A 565 27.53 2.00 -2.97
N LEU A 566 26.75 1.23 -3.74
CA LEU A 566 25.66 1.73 -4.57
C LEU A 566 24.32 1.52 -3.86
N MET A 567 23.49 2.57 -3.84
CA MET A 567 22.11 2.54 -3.34
C MET A 567 21.16 2.57 -4.55
N VAL A 568 20.46 1.45 -4.79
CA VAL A 568 19.85 1.12 -6.09
C VAL A 568 18.33 0.97 -6.01
N ASP A 569 17.65 1.73 -6.87
CA ASP A 569 16.24 1.66 -7.26
C ASP A 569 15.67 0.30 -7.70
N VAL A 570 14.76 -0.33 -6.97
CA VAL A 570 13.86 -1.34 -7.57
C VAL A 570 12.53 -0.65 -7.94
N PRO A 571 12.14 -0.56 -9.23
CA PRO A 571 10.90 0.12 -9.62
C PRO A 571 9.65 -0.56 -9.04
N VAL A 572 8.77 0.22 -8.40
CA VAL A 572 7.48 -0.26 -7.89
C VAL A 572 6.49 -0.42 -9.06
N GLY A 573 6.67 -1.49 -9.84
CA GLY A 573 5.94 -1.75 -11.09
C GLY A 573 5.64 -3.22 -11.37
N GLY A 574 5.66 -4.08 -10.35
CA GLY A 574 5.49 -5.53 -10.48
C GLY A 574 6.76 -6.29 -10.85
N ASP A 575 7.64 -5.66 -11.65
CA ASP A 575 8.97 -6.18 -11.96
C ASP A 575 9.85 -6.26 -10.69
N LEU A 576 10.18 -7.48 -10.28
CA LEU A 576 11.09 -7.75 -9.17
C LEU A 576 12.56 -7.44 -9.51
N ARG A 577 12.87 -7.13 -10.77
CA ARG A 577 14.23 -7.00 -11.29
C ARG A 577 14.29 -5.88 -12.32
N SER A 578 15.48 -5.32 -12.51
CA SER A 578 15.77 -4.33 -13.54
C SER A 578 17.07 -4.71 -14.26
N ARG A 579 17.26 -4.21 -15.49
CA ARG A 579 18.53 -4.42 -16.23
C ARG A 579 19.78 -4.03 -15.42
N LEU A 580 19.65 -3.05 -14.54
CA LEU A 580 20.74 -2.62 -13.66
C LEU A 580 21.00 -3.62 -12.53
N THR A 581 19.97 -4.08 -11.81
CA THR A 581 20.15 -5.11 -10.77
C THR A 581 20.63 -6.42 -11.39
N ASP A 582 20.20 -6.75 -12.61
CA ASP A 582 20.65 -7.94 -13.34
C ASP A 582 22.12 -7.83 -13.74
N ALA A 583 22.58 -6.66 -14.21
CA ALA A 583 23.99 -6.44 -14.51
C ALA A 583 24.86 -6.48 -13.24
N LEU A 584 24.36 -5.97 -12.12
CA LEU A 584 25.05 -5.99 -10.82
C LEU A 584 25.12 -7.41 -10.23
N ASP A 585 24.01 -8.16 -10.20
CA ASP A 585 23.94 -9.55 -9.69
C ASP A 585 24.82 -10.52 -10.50
N ASN A 586 25.02 -10.25 -11.80
CA ASN A 586 25.93 -11.03 -12.66
C ASN A 586 27.40 -10.54 -12.60
N SER A 587 27.70 -9.44 -11.92
CA SER A 587 29.04 -8.85 -11.87
C SER A 587 29.86 -9.42 -10.71
N PRO A 588 31.13 -9.80 -10.92
CA PRO A 588 32.01 -10.24 -9.82
C PRO A 588 32.49 -9.08 -8.94
N ASP A 589 32.36 -7.83 -9.39
CA ASP A 589 32.83 -6.63 -8.69
C ASP A 589 31.81 -6.09 -7.67
N TRP A 590 30.58 -6.62 -7.65
CA TRP A 590 29.45 -6.15 -6.83
C TRP A 590 28.81 -7.27 -6.04
N LEU A 591 28.27 -6.96 -4.87
CA LEU A 591 27.58 -7.92 -4.01
C LEU A 591 26.39 -7.28 -3.29
N PRO A 592 25.15 -7.79 -3.45
CA PRO A 592 24.02 -7.32 -2.65
C PRO A 592 24.17 -7.81 -1.20
N PHE A 593 24.05 -6.87 -0.25
CA PHE A 593 24.23 -7.14 1.19
C PHE A 593 23.09 -6.61 2.08
N TYR A 594 22.20 -5.77 1.54
CA TYR A 594 20.98 -5.33 2.24
C TYR A 594 19.86 -5.06 1.24
N ASP A 595 18.62 -5.23 1.70
CA ASP A 595 17.41 -5.27 0.90
C ASP A 595 16.20 -4.86 1.76
N ASP A 596 15.65 -3.66 1.52
CA ASP A 596 14.39 -3.22 2.17
C ASP A 596 13.16 -3.46 1.27
N GLY A 597 13.34 -4.13 0.13
CA GLY A 597 12.27 -4.34 -0.83
C GLY A 597 12.07 -3.22 -1.85
N SER A 598 12.29 -1.95 -1.48
CA SER A 598 12.25 -0.80 -2.40
C SER A 598 13.63 -0.44 -2.96
N VAL A 599 14.68 -0.70 -2.16
CA VAL A 599 16.08 -0.39 -2.43
C VAL A 599 16.94 -1.62 -2.18
N LEU A 600 17.91 -1.81 -3.05
CA LEU A 600 19.01 -2.76 -2.87
C LEU A 600 20.31 -2.00 -2.62
N LEU A 601 21.09 -2.45 -1.64
CA LEU A 601 22.44 -1.95 -1.39
C LEU A 601 23.46 -2.95 -1.92
N TYR A 602 24.31 -2.48 -2.82
CA TYR A 602 25.40 -3.25 -3.42
C TYR A 602 26.75 -2.76 -2.91
N GLY A 603 27.49 -3.66 -2.28
CA GLY A 603 28.84 -3.42 -1.78
C GLY A 603 29.86 -3.74 -2.87
N ARG A 604 30.87 -2.88 -3.00
CA ARG A 604 31.93 -3.01 -4.00
C ARG A 604 33.02 -3.97 -3.53
N LEU A 605 33.38 -4.95 -4.36
CA LEU A 605 34.34 -6.01 -4.03
C LEU A 605 35.68 -5.93 -4.78
N ASP A 606 35.79 -5.08 -5.80
CA ASP A 606 36.99 -4.97 -6.64
C ASP A 606 38.24 -4.55 -5.85
N GLN A 607 39.43 -4.74 -6.43
CA GLN A 607 40.72 -4.52 -5.75
C GLN A 607 41.19 -3.05 -5.73
N SER A 608 40.29 -2.09 -5.90
CA SER A 608 40.63 -0.66 -5.86
C SER A 608 41.18 -0.21 -4.50
N GLU A 609 42.17 0.69 -4.50
CA GLU A 609 42.65 1.35 -3.28
C GLU A 609 41.57 2.24 -2.63
N ALA A 610 40.52 2.62 -3.37
CA ALA A 610 39.41 3.43 -2.86
C ALA A 610 38.43 2.68 -1.95
N VAL A 611 38.47 1.33 -1.94
CA VAL A 611 37.62 0.50 -1.08
C VAL A 611 38.49 -0.13 0.00
N SER A 612 38.12 0.03 1.28
CA SER A 612 38.90 -0.52 2.38
C SER A 612 38.78 -2.05 2.47
N GLN A 613 39.71 -2.69 3.19
CA GLN A 613 39.58 -4.13 3.46
C GLN A 613 38.41 -4.42 4.41
N ALA A 614 38.13 -3.51 5.35
CA ALA A 614 37.04 -3.64 6.31
C ALA A 614 35.68 -3.65 5.59
N ASP A 615 35.46 -2.72 4.65
CA ASP A 615 34.25 -2.66 3.81
C ASP A 615 34.03 -3.98 3.05
N ARG A 616 35.07 -4.53 2.40
CA ARG A 616 34.97 -5.81 1.67
C ARG A 616 34.70 -7.01 2.58
N GLU A 617 35.23 -7.01 3.80
CA GLU A 617 34.95 -8.06 4.79
C GLU A 617 33.53 -7.94 5.33
N TYR A 618 33.06 -6.72 5.60
CA TYR A 618 31.68 -6.42 5.99
C TYR A 618 30.67 -6.85 4.92
N PHE A 619 30.84 -6.45 3.65
CA PHE A 619 29.90 -6.84 2.58
C PHE A 619 29.82 -8.36 2.37
N ARG A 620 30.95 -9.08 2.51
CA ARG A 620 30.95 -10.56 2.47
C ARG A 620 30.31 -11.18 3.70
N GLY A 621 30.52 -10.57 4.87
CA GLY A 621 29.87 -10.95 6.12
C GLY A 621 28.35 -10.79 6.05
N GLU A 622 27.88 -9.69 5.46
CA GLU A 622 26.46 -9.33 5.34
C GLU A 622 25.76 -9.80 4.06
N ARG A 623 26.43 -10.58 3.19
CA ARG A 623 25.86 -11.11 1.94
C ARG A 623 24.42 -11.61 2.11
N LEU A 624 23.56 -11.27 1.14
CA LEU A 624 22.21 -11.83 1.00
C LEU A 624 22.24 -13.29 0.53
N ASP A 625 22.64 -14.20 1.43
CA ASP A 625 22.55 -15.65 1.27
C ASP A 625 21.44 -16.17 2.18
N ALA A 626 20.42 -16.79 1.57
CA ALA A 626 19.22 -17.22 2.27
C ALA A 626 19.53 -18.14 3.46
N LYS A 627 20.47 -19.08 3.29
CA LYS A 627 20.81 -20.07 4.33
C LYS A 627 21.59 -19.44 5.47
N ALA A 628 22.52 -18.54 5.16
CA ALA A 628 23.33 -17.84 6.16
C ALA A 628 22.49 -16.91 7.06
N ILE A 629 21.41 -16.34 6.53
CA ILE A 629 20.48 -15.52 7.30
C ILE A 629 19.50 -16.42 8.06
N ALA A 630 18.74 -17.30 7.39
CA ALA A 630 17.67 -18.09 8.00
C ALA A 630 18.12 -19.03 9.12
N PHE A 631 19.33 -19.62 9.01
CA PHE A 631 19.87 -20.57 9.99
C PHE A 631 21.08 -20.04 10.78
N GLY A 632 21.58 -18.85 10.44
CA GLY A 632 22.76 -18.25 11.06
C GLY A 632 22.46 -16.96 11.80
N ARG A 633 22.44 -15.83 11.07
CA ARG A 633 22.29 -14.49 11.67
C ARG A 633 20.90 -14.25 12.28
N GLY A 634 19.85 -14.82 11.68
CA GLY A 634 18.45 -14.48 11.96
C GLY A 634 18.02 -13.17 11.30
N ASN A 635 16.72 -13.02 11.11
CA ASN A 635 16.07 -11.79 10.63
C ASN A 635 14.69 -11.66 11.31
N PRO A 636 14.64 -11.28 12.60
CA PRO A 636 13.39 -11.24 13.35
C PRO A 636 12.51 -10.06 12.87
N PRO A 637 11.24 -10.30 12.51
CA PRO A 637 10.33 -9.23 12.09
C PRO A 637 10.00 -8.29 13.26
N ARG A 638 9.54 -7.08 12.94
CA ARG A 638 9.01 -6.12 13.93
C ARG A 638 7.87 -6.74 14.75
N PRO A 639 7.67 -6.28 16.00
CA PRO A 639 6.57 -6.74 16.84
C PRO A 639 5.21 -6.58 16.16
N PHE A 640 4.37 -7.60 16.31
CA PHE A 640 2.99 -7.59 15.83
C PHE A 640 2.17 -6.48 16.50
N ASP A 641 1.52 -5.61 15.72
CA ASP A 641 0.64 -4.53 16.20
C ASP A 641 -0.76 -5.05 16.56
N ARG A 642 -1.49 -5.56 15.56
CA ARG A 642 -2.90 -5.97 15.70
C ARG A 642 -3.34 -6.95 14.61
N PRO A 643 -4.45 -7.69 14.80
CA PRO A 643 -5.08 -8.45 13.72
C PRO A 643 -5.57 -7.55 12.56
N PRO A 644 -5.69 -8.12 11.34
CA PRO A 644 -6.23 -7.42 10.18
C PRO A 644 -7.68 -7.01 10.39
N GLN A 645 -8.06 -5.85 9.83
CA GLN A 645 -9.45 -5.38 9.83
C GLN A 645 -10.13 -5.68 8.49
N PRO A 646 -11.25 -6.43 8.49
CA PRO A 646 -11.98 -6.73 7.27
C PRO A 646 -12.51 -5.46 6.59
N THR A 647 -12.69 -5.50 5.28
CA THR A 647 -13.27 -4.37 4.53
C THR A 647 -14.70 -4.06 4.98
N ASP A 648 -14.98 -2.80 5.30
CA ASP A 648 -16.31 -2.33 5.70
C ASP A 648 -17.13 -1.87 4.47
N VAL A 649 -18.42 -1.58 4.68
CA VAL A 649 -19.30 -0.94 3.69
C VAL A 649 -18.71 0.38 3.18
N LEU A 650 -17.97 1.12 4.02
CA LEU A 650 -17.27 2.34 3.61
C LEU A 650 -16.15 2.09 2.58
N ASP A 651 -15.44 0.96 2.65
CA ASP A 651 -14.38 0.60 1.69
C ASP A 651 -14.95 0.35 0.28
N ARG A 652 -16.25 0.01 0.14
CA ARG A 652 -16.91 -0.08 -1.18
C ARG A 652 -17.06 1.25 -1.91
N PHE A 653 -16.95 2.36 -1.17
CA PHE A 653 -17.04 3.72 -1.69
C PHE A 653 -15.71 4.46 -1.62
N SER A 654 -14.68 3.86 -1.00
CA SER A 654 -13.38 4.45 -0.71
C SER A 654 -12.26 3.63 -1.34
N ASN A 655 -11.61 4.19 -2.35
CA ASN A 655 -10.47 3.56 -3.01
C ASN A 655 -9.19 3.64 -2.17
N THR A 656 -9.19 4.24 -0.97
CA THR A 656 -7.98 4.51 -0.19
C THR A 656 -7.11 3.28 0.05
N ARG A 657 -7.69 2.12 0.40
CA ARG A 657 -6.94 0.85 0.52
C ARG A 657 -6.38 0.36 -0.81
N ALA A 658 -7.09 0.58 -1.92
CA ALA A 658 -6.68 0.18 -3.27
C ALA A 658 -5.67 1.14 -3.95
N LEU A 659 -5.45 2.33 -3.37
CA LEU A 659 -4.49 3.33 -3.83
C LEU A 659 -3.16 3.27 -3.07
N ALA A 660 -3.11 2.53 -1.95
CA ALA A 660 -1.89 2.29 -1.19
C ALA A 660 -0.85 1.57 -2.08
N PRO A 661 0.42 1.99 -2.07
CA PRO A 661 1.49 1.29 -2.76
C PRO A 661 1.80 -0.01 -2.03
N VAL A 662 2.25 -1.03 -2.77
CA VAL A 662 2.74 -2.29 -2.17
C VAL A 662 3.80 -1.97 -1.11
N GLN A 663 3.67 -2.55 0.08
CA GLN A 663 4.64 -2.34 1.17
C GLN A 663 6.00 -2.94 0.76
N PRO A 664 7.12 -2.21 0.90
CA PRO A 664 8.46 -2.64 0.45
C PRO A 664 8.84 -4.09 0.78
N HIS A 665 8.73 -4.56 2.03
CA HIS A 665 9.11 -5.92 2.41
C HIS A 665 8.29 -7.01 1.71
N VAL A 666 7.11 -6.71 1.15
CA VAL A 666 6.39 -7.64 0.26
C VAL A 666 7.17 -7.87 -1.05
N LEU A 667 7.86 -6.86 -1.57
CA LEU A 667 8.76 -6.98 -2.71
C LEU A 667 10.05 -7.72 -2.33
N ALA A 668 10.57 -7.53 -1.10
CA ALA A 668 11.69 -8.33 -0.58
C ALA A 668 11.31 -9.82 -0.46
N ALA A 669 10.15 -10.12 0.13
CA ALA A 669 9.60 -11.47 0.24
C ALA A 669 9.44 -12.15 -1.12
N ARG A 670 8.86 -11.45 -2.12
CA ARG A 670 8.77 -11.94 -3.50
C ARG A 670 10.14 -12.20 -4.12
N ARG A 671 11.14 -11.34 -3.86
CA ARG A 671 12.52 -11.51 -4.34
C ARG A 671 13.25 -12.68 -3.69
N TRP A 672 12.99 -13.00 -2.42
CA TRP A 672 13.50 -14.24 -1.81
C TRP A 672 12.94 -15.48 -2.51
N LEU A 673 11.63 -15.53 -2.77
CA LEU A 673 11.00 -16.64 -3.51
C LEU A 673 11.53 -16.77 -4.95
N ASP A 674 11.72 -15.66 -5.66
CA ASP A 674 12.30 -15.64 -7.01
C ASP A 674 13.77 -16.13 -7.03
N ARG A 675 14.62 -15.60 -6.13
CA ARG A 675 16.02 -16.05 -5.97
C ARG A 675 16.09 -17.55 -5.64
N GLY A 676 15.26 -18.04 -4.72
CA GLY A 676 15.18 -19.46 -4.37
C GLY A 676 14.73 -20.33 -5.55
N THR A 677 13.75 -19.88 -6.33
CA THR A 677 13.29 -20.55 -7.56
C THR A 677 14.43 -20.69 -8.57
N GLN A 678 15.17 -19.60 -8.82
CA GLN A 678 16.29 -19.58 -9.77
C GLN A 678 17.44 -20.49 -9.32
N ALA A 679 17.73 -20.56 -8.01
CA ALA A 679 18.72 -21.47 -7.45
C ALA A 679 18.36 -22.95 -7.66
N SER A 680 17.06 -23.29 -7.64
CA SER A 680 16.53 -24.63 -7.95
C SER A 680 16.43 -24.93 -9.45
N GLY A 681 16.52 -23.93 -10.33
CA GLY A 681 16.44 -24.06 -11.78
C GLY A 681 15.03 -23.90 -12.38
N PRO A 682 14.88 -24.01 -13.71
CA PRO A 682 13.60 -23.73 -14.39
C PRO A 682 12.46 -24.65 -13.92
N GLY A 683 11.42 -24.06 -13.33
CA GLY A 683 10.30 -24.81 -12.74
C GLY A 683 10.58 -25.44 -11.37
N GLY A 684 11.73 -25.12 -10.75
CA GLY A 684 12.05 -25.53 -9.38
C GLY A 684 11.18 -24.84 -8.34
N VAL A 685 11.07 -25.47 -7.16
CA VAL A 685 10.43 -24.86 -5.98
C VAL A 685 11.49 -24.06 -5.21
N PRO A 686 11.16 -22.89 -4.61
CA PRO A 686 12.09 -22.19 -3.72
C PRO A 686 12.59 -23.09 -2.59
N ASP A 687 13.84 -22.90 -2.17
CA ASP A 687 14.39 -23.66 -1.05
C ASP A 687 13.79 -23.21 0.30
N ILE A 688 13.93 -24.06 1.32
CA ILE A 688 13.34 -23.83 2.65
C ILE A 688 13.83 -22.51 3.28
N ALA A 689 15.10 -22.12 3.09
CA ALA A 689 15.62 -20.88 3.66
C ALA A 689 14.98 -19.65 3.01
N SER A 690 14.86 -19.64 1.68
CA SER A 690 14.14 -18.59 0.94
C SER A 690 12.67 -18.50 1.33
N CYS A 691 12.02 -19.62 1.64
CA CYS A 691 10.64 -19.62 2.14
C CYS A 691 10.52 -19.03 3.55
N LEU A 692 11.45 -19.35 4.47
CA LEU A 692 11.48 -18.78 5.82
C LEU A 692 11.72 -17.27 5.79
N LEU A 693 12.64 -16.79 4.95
CA LEU A 693 12.87 -15.35 4.77
C LEU A 693 11.65 -14.66 4.15
N ALA A 694 10.99 -15.26 3.15
CA ALA A 694 9.76 -14.71 2.60
C ALA A 694 8.61 -14.63 3.63
N ILE A 695 8.53 -15.56 4.58
CA ILE A 695 7.62 -15.48 5.73
C ILE A 695 8.01 -14.30 6.64
N GLN A 696 9.28 -14.19 7.03
CA GLN A 696 9.78 -13.12 7.92
C GLN A 696 9.54 -11.73 7.32
N GLU A 697 9.92 -11.50 6.06
CA GLU A 697 9.68 -10.24 5.34
C GLU A 697 8.17 -9.93 5.18
N SER A 698 7.34 -10.93 4.87
CA SER A 698 5.89 -10.73 4.80
C SER A 698 5.27 -10.40 6.16
N ARG A 699 5.85 -10.91 7.26
CA ARG A 699 5.43 -10.60 8.63
C ARG A 699 5.91 -9.22 9.07
N ASP A 700 7.07 -8.76 8.61
CA ASP A 700 7.55 -7.39 8.84
C ASP A 700 6.68 -6.36 8.08
N ALA A 701 6.30 -6.66 6.84
CA ALA A 701 5.31 -5.88 6.09
C ALA A 701 3.97 -5.75 6.85
N LEU A 702 3.49 -6.85 7.45
CA LEU A 702 2.25 -6.86 8.24
C LEU A 702 2.39 -6.15 9.60
N ALA A 703 3.58 -6.12 10.20
CA ALA A 703 3.83 -5.35 11.41
C ALA A 703 3.75 -3.82 11.14
N VAL A 704 4.21 -3.37 9.96
CA VAL A 704 4.06 -1.97 9.51
C VAL A 704 2.63 -1.68 9.03
N ARG A 705 2.01 -2.62 8.30
CA ARG A 705 0.67 -2.46 7.72
C ARG A 705 -0.18 -3.72 7.92
N PRO A 706 -0.90 -3.85 9.05
CA PRO A 706 -1.68 -5.04 9.39
C PRO A 706 -2.80 -5.43 8.43
N ASP A 707 -3.22 -4.52 7.55
CA ASP A 707 -4.32 -4.72 6.59
C ASP A 707 -3.82 -4.89 5.14
N ASP A 708 -2.53 -5.18 4.91
CA ASP A 708 -1.95 -5.31 3.57
C ASP A 708 -2.33 -6.65 2.89
N PRO A 709 -3.10 -6.64 1.79
CA PRO A 709 -3.50 -7.86 1.11
C PRO A 709 -2.34 -8.52 0.35
N ASP A 710 -1.42 -7.76 -0.23
CA ASP A 710 -0.30 -8.33 -0.99
C ASP A 710 0.66 -9.08 -0.06
N ALA A 711 0.84 -8.60 1.18
CA ALA A 711 1.60 -9.31 2.22
C ALA A 711 0.97 -10.65 2.59
N PHE A 712 -0.35 -10.70 2.86
CA PHE A 712 -1.05 -11.97 3.14
C PHE A 712 -1.02 -12.95 1.95
N PHE A 713 -1.11 -12.44 0.71
CA PHE A 713 -1.03 -13.25 -0.49
C PHE A 713 0.35 -13.91 -0.65
N VAL A 714 1.44 -13.13 -0.49
CA VAL A 714 2.81 -13.65 -0.55
C VAL A 714 3.10 -14.61 0.61
N LEU A 715 2.61 -14.32 1.81
CA LEU A 715 2.68 -15.21 2.97
C LEU A 715 2.02 -16.57 2.70
N GLY A 716 0.83 -16.58 2.09
CA GLY A 716 0.14 -17.81 1.67
C GLY A 716 0.96 -18.63 0.65
N ILE A 717 1.59 -17.96 -0.32
CA ILE A 717 2.50 -18.58 -1.29
C ILE A 717 3.73 -19.17 -0.60
N ALA A 718 4.35 -18.44 0.33
CA ALA A 718 5.54 -18.90 1.05
C ALA A 718 5.24 -20.15 1.92
N TYR A 719 4.11 -20.16 2.66
CA TYR A 719 3.68 -21.36 3.39
C TYR A 719 3.34 -22.54 2.48
N ARG A 720 2.82 -22.29 1.27
CA ARG A 720 2.57 -23.35 0.27
C ARG A 720 3.86 -24.00 -0.19
N TYR A 721 4.89 -23.21 -0.53
CA TYR A 721 6.18 -23.74 -0.94
C TYR A 721 6.95 -24.43 0.21
N LEU A 722 6.95 -23.84 1.40
CA LEU A 722 7.52 -24.45 2.60
C LEU A 722 6.86 -25.80 2.91
N GLY A 723 5.52 -25.85 2.86
CA GLY A 723 4.76 -27.08 3.06
C GLY A 723 5.04 -28.16 2.01
N SER A 724 5.27 -27.79 0.74
CA SER A 724 5.68 -28.78 -0.28
C SER A 724 7.09 -29.34 -0.05
N GLN A 725 8.05 -28.50 0.35
CA GLN A 725 9.42 -28.93 0.65
C GLN A 725 9.43 -29.87 1.88
N GLU A 726 8.71 -29.53 2.94
CA GLU A 726 8.60 -30.38 4.13
C GLU A 726 7.85 -31.70 3.85
N ALA A 727 6.82 -31.68 2.99
CA ALA A 727 6.16 -32.89 2.53
C ALA A 727 7.09 -33.79 1.70
N GLU A 728 7.96 -33.20 0.87
CA GLU A 728 8.97 -33.95 0.10
C GLU A 728 10.02 -34.61 1.01
N LEU A 729 10.47 -33.93 2.09
CA LEU A 729 11.35 -34.52 3.10
C LEU A 729 10.72 -35.74 3.80
N LEU A 730 9.41 -35.71 4.07
CA LEU A 730 8.68 -36.86 4.64
C LEU A 730 8.48 -37.98 3.61
N ALA A 731 8.12 -37.64 2.37
CA ALA A 731 7.88 -38.60 1.29
C ALA A 731 9.18 -39.34 0.88
N THR A 732 10.30 -38.63 0.80
CA THR A 732 11.63 -39.21 0.51
C THR A 732 12.15 -40.10 1.65
N ALA A 733 11.76 -39.81 2.90
CA ALA A 733 11.99 -40.69 4.04
C ALA A 733 11.04 -41.91 4.08
N GLY A 734 10.07 -42.02 3.16
CA GLY A 734 9.19 -43.17 3.02
C GLY A 734 7.90 -43.13 3.84
N ASP A 735 7.49 -41.96 4.36
CA ASP A 735 6.27 -41.80 5.15
C ASP A 735 5.00 -42.17 4.34
N GLN A 736 4.43 -43.32 4.67
CA GLN A 736 3.25 -43.86 4.01
C GLN A 736 2.00 -42.99 4.17
N ALA A 737 1.89 -42.23 5.26
CA ALA A 737 0.73 -41.35 5.48
C ALA A 737 0.76 -40.16 4.52
N VAL A 738 1.93 -39.54 4.34
CA VAL A 738 2.12 -38.43 3.38
C VAL A 738 1.97 -38.92 1.94
N LEU A 739 2.53 -40.08 1.60
CA LEU A 739 2.36 -40.71 0.28
C LEU A 739 0.90 -41.09 -0.02
N ALA A 740 0.10 -41.36 1.01
CA ALA A 740 -1.35 -41.60 0.89
C ALA A 740 -2.20 -40.31 0.96
N GLY A 741 -1.58 -39.13 0.98
CA GLY A 741 -2.27 -37.84 1.05
C GLY A 741 -2.95 -37.54 2.40
N GLN A 742 -2.55 -38.23 3.48
CA GLN A 742 -3.15 -38.05 4.80
C GLN A 742 -2.58 -36.82 5.53
N LEU A 743 -3.43 -36.18 6.34
CA LEU A 743 -3.09 -35.04 7.16
C LEU A 743 -2.29 -35.47 8.40
N THR A 744 -0.97 -35.48 8.28
CA THR A 744 -0.04 -35.70 9.40
C THR A 744 0.14 -34.41 10.22
N PRO A 745 0.55 -34.46 11.51
CA PRO A 745 0.73 -33.27 12.34
C PRO A 745 1.55 -32.13 11.72
N PRO A 746 2.74 -32.33 11.11
CA PRO A 746 3.49 -31.24 10.49
C PRO A 746 2.76 -30.63 9.28
N ILE A 747 2.10 -31.45 8.46
CA ILE A 747 1.34 -30.99 7.29
C ILE A 747 0.06 -30.23 7.71
N ASN A 748 -0.58 -30.64 8.80
CA ASN A 748 -1.76 -29.97 9.37
C ASN A 748 -1.43 -28.53 9.82
N VAL A 749 -0.24 -28.30 10.38
CA VAL A 749 0.23 -26.97 10.80
C VAL A 749 0.39 -26.04 9.59
N ARG A 750 1.05 -26.52 8.53
CA ARG A 750 1.20 -25.77 7.26
C ARG A 750 -0.16 -25.49 6.62
N ARG A 751 -1.13 -26.41 6.72
CA ARG A 751 -2.51 -26.20 6.29
C ARG A 751 -3.17 -25.05 7.07
N GLN A 752 -3.12 -25.06 8.41
CA GLN A 752 -3.71 -24.01 9.25
C GLN A 752 -3.12 -22.62 8.94
N GLN A 753 -1.80 -22.54 8.75
CA GLN A 753 -1.11 -21.29 8.36
C GLN A 753 -1.57 -20.76 6.99
N ARG A 754 -1.69 -21.64 5.99
CA ARG A 754 -2.20 -21.28 4.65
C ARG A 754 -3.65 -20.81 4.70
N ILE A 755 -4.53 -21.55 5.38
CA ILE A 755 -5.95 -21.16 5.53
C ILE A 755 -6.04 -19.79 6.21
N THR A 756 -5.27 -19.57 7.28
CA THR A 756 -5.23 -18.28 7.99
C THR A 756 -4.80 -17.14 7.05
N ALA A 757 -3.67 -17.28 6.35
CA ALA A 757 -3.16 -16.25 5.44
C ALA A 757 -4.16 -15.94 4.30
N LEU A 758 -4.76 -16.96 3.69
CA LEU A 758 -5.74 -16.79 2.60
C LEU A 758 -7.06 -16.17 3.08
N ASN A 759 -7.54 -16.53 4.29
CA ASN A 759 -8.69 -15.87 4.91
C ASN A 759 -8.40 -14.38 5.16
N SER A 760 -7.24 -14.05 5.74
CA SER A 760 -6.84 -12.65 5.97
C SER A 760 -6.68 -11.87 4.68
N PHE A 761 -6.16 -12.47 3.60
CA PHE A 761 -6.16 -11.88 2.26
C PHE A 761 -7.58 -11.55 1.78
N ILE A 762 -8.51 -12.50 1.79
CA ILE A 762 -9.90 -12.32 1.33
C ILE A 762 -10.67 -11.28 2.16
N GLN A 763 -10.32 -11.11 3.45
CA GLN A 763 -10.87 -10.08 4.32
C GLN A 763 -10.32 -8.67 4.03
N THR A 764 -9.07 -8.55 3.59
CA THR A 764 -8.37 -7.27 3.38
C THR A 764 -8.45 -6.74 1.95
N VAL A 765 -8.60 -7.60 0.94
CA VAL A 765 -8.71 -7.21 -0.49
C VAL A 765 -9.85 -6.20 -0.71
N PRO A 766 -9.56 -5.01 -1.28
CA PRO A 766 -10.58 -4.01 -1.60
C PRO A 766 -11.68 -4.54 -2.53
N ARG A 767 -12.93 -4.14 -2.27
CA ARG A 767 -14.11 -4.60 -3.04
C ARG A 767 -14.86 -3.41 -3.64
N PRO A 768 -15.07 -3.34 -4.97
CA PRO A 768 -14.70 -4.33 -5.99
C PRO A 768 -13.18 -4.36 -6.28
N PRO A 769 -12.63 -5.50 -6.76
CA PRO A 769 -11.22 -5.62 -7.13
C PRO A 769 -10.86 -4.64 -8.26
N ALA A 770 -9.77 -3.88 -8.06
CA ALA A 770 -9.42 -2.73 -8.89
C ALA A 770 -8.83 -3.11 -10.26
N SER A 771 -8.15 -4.26 -10.37
CA SER A 771 -7.51 -4.73 -11.61
C SER A 771 -7.97 -6.15 -11.99
N PRO A 772 -7.90 -6.54 -13.27
CA PRO A 772 -8.15 -7.93 -13.69
C PRO A 772 -7.25 -8.94 -12.97
N GLU A 773 -5.99 -8.59 -12.73
CA GLU A 773 -5.02 -9.40 -11.98
C GLU A 773 -5.45 -9.61 -10.53
N SER A 774 -5.89 -8.54 -9.83
CA SER A 774 -6.40 -8.66 -8.46
C SER A 774 -7.66 -9.55 -8.38
N ARG A 775 -8.49 -9.54 -9.42
CA ARG A 775 -9.65 -10.44 -9.54
C ARG A 775 -9.22 -11.89 -9.78
N LEU A 776 -8.18 -12.12 -10.58
CA LEU A 776 -7.60 -13.45 -10.80
C LEU A 776 -6.96 -14.00 -9.51
N ALA A 777 -6.18 -13.19 -8.80
CA ALA A 777 -5.59 -13.56 -7.52
C ALA A 777 -6.65 -13.89 -6.47
N LEU A 778 -7.74 -13.10 -6.39
CA LEU A 778 -8.86 -13.38 -5.49
C LEU A 778 -9.64 -14.66 -5.87
N ARG A 779 -9.88 -14.91 -7.18
CA ARG A 779 -10.43 -16.20 -7.66
C ARG A 779 -9.53 -17.37 -7.24
N GLY A 780 -8.22 -17.24 -7.44
CA GLY A 780 -7.23 -18.26 -7.06
C GLY A 780 -7.21 -18.55 -5.55
N ALA A 781 -7.30 -17.52 -4.70
CA ALA A 781 -7.33 -17.70 -3.25
C ALA A 781 -8.59 -18.42 -2.75
N HIS A 782 -9.77 -18.11 -3.32
CA HIS A 782 -10.99 -18.85 -2.99
C HIS A 782 -10.91 -20.32 -3.43
N LEU A 783 -10.38 -20.61 -4.63
CA LEU A 783 -10.17 -22.00 -5.10
C LEU A 783 -9.15 -22.77 -4.24
N GLU A 784 -8.05 -22.13 -3.83
CA GLU A 784 -7.06 -22.76 -2.94
C GLU A 784 -7.68 -23.05 -1.56
N LEU A 785 -8.47 -22.14 -0.99
CA LEU A 785 -9.21 -22.40 0.24
C LEU A 785 -10.25 -23.51 0.10
N ALA A 786 -10.98 -23.58 -1.01
CA ALA A 786 -11.95 -24.66 -1.25
C ALA A 786 -11.26 -26.03 -1.16
N GLY A 787 -10.14 -26.21 -1.87
CA GLY A 787 -9.35 -27.45 -1.78
C GLY A 787 -8.79 -27.72 -0.38
N LEU A 788 -8.37 -26.69 0.36
CA LEU A 788 -7.89 -26.85 1.74
C LEU A 788 -9.02 -27.32 2.68
N TYR A 789 -10.23 -26.75 2.57
CA TYR A 789 -11.39 -27.19 3.35
C TYR A 789 -11.92 -28.57 2.94
N GLU A 790 -11.80 -28.93 1.66
CA GLU A 790 -12.12 -30.27 1.15
C GLU A 790 -11.22 -31.33 1.79
N THR A 791 -9.90 -31.08 1.94
CA THR A 791 -9.00 -32.04 2.63
C THR A 791 -9.36 -32.28 4.10
N THR A 792 -10.02 -31.32 4.76
CA THR A 792 -10.57 -31.50 6.12
C THR A 792 -11.96 -32.13 6.17
N GLY A 793 -12.66 -32.22 5.03
CA GLY A 793 -14.06 -32.65 4.97
C GLY A 793 -15.08 -31.58 5.39
N PHE A 794 -14.71 -30.30 5.42
CA PHE A 794 -15.61 -29.19 5.74
C PHE A 794 -16.39 -28.76 4.48
N ILE A 795 -17.51 -29.45 4.23
CA ILE A 795 -18.30 -29.34 3.00
C ILE A 795 -19.03 -27.99 2.87
N ASP A 796 -19.42 -27.36 3.97
CA ASP A 796 -20.09 -26.05 3.97
C ASP A 796 -19.13 -24.92 3.60
N LEU A 797 -17.97 -24.86 4.26
CA LEU A 797 -16.90 -23.91 3.95
C LEU A 797 -16.38 -24.08 2.51
N THR A 798 -16.18 -25.32 2.06
CA THR A 798 -15.76 -25.62 0.68
C THR A 798 -16.75 -25.03 -0.33
N ARG A 799 -18.04 -25.34 -0.14
CA ARG A 799 -19.14 -24.86 -0.97
C ARG A 799 -19.21 -23.33 -1.01
N ASP A 800 -19.08 -22.66 0.12
CA ASP A 800 -19.14 -21.20 0.18
C ASP A 800 -17.95 -20.51 -0.51
N GLN A 801 -16.76 -21.13 -0.53
CA GLN A 801 -15.64 -20.63 -1.34
C GLN A 801 -15.86 -20.82 -2.85
N LEU A 802 -16.45 -21.94 -3.28
CA LEU A 802 -16.81 -22.14 -4.70
C LEU A 802 -17.87 -21.13 -5.15
N ALA A 803 -18.92 -20.92 -4.35
CA ALA A 803 -19.95 -19.91 -4.61
C ALA A 803 -19.36 -18.48 -4.68
N ALA A 804 -18.41 -18.14 -3.79
CA ALA A 804 -17.68 -16.87 -3.85
C ALA A 804 -16.81 -16.75 -5.12
N THR A 805 -16.20 -17.85 -5.57
CA THR A 805 -15.43 -17.88 -6.84
C THR A 805 -16.33 -17.61 -8.05
N LEU A 806 -17.51 -18.24 -8.10
CA LEU A 806 -18.50 -18.04 -9.17
C LEU A 806 -18.96 -16.57 -9.26
N ALA A 807 -19.14 -15.91 -8.11
CA ALA A 807 -19.51 -14.49 -8.05
C ALA A 807 -18.43 -13.52 -8.58
N LEU A 808 -17.20 -13.98 -8.83
CA LEU A 808 -16.08 -13.19 -9.37
C LEU A 808 -15.87 -13.38 -10.88
N PHE A 809 -16.58 -14.30 -11.54
CA PHE A 809 -16.54 -14.40 -13.01
C PHE A 809 -17.28 -13.22 -13.65
N ASP A 810 -16.72 -12.70 -14.74
CA ASP A 810 -17.31 -11.60 -15.50
C ASP A 810 -18.36 -12.17 -16.46
N THR A 811 -19.65 -11.93 -16.20
CA THR A 811 -20.76 -12.48 -17.01
C THR A 811 -20.97 -11.75 -18.34
N SER A 812 -19.92 -11.15 -18.91
CA SER A 812 -19.95 -10.41 -20.17
C SER A 812 -19.58 -11.29 -21.36
N GLU A 813 -19.97 -10.88 -22.57
CA GLU A 813 -19.75 -11.62 -23.84
C GLU A 813 -18.26 -11.77 -24.24
N ALA A 814 -17.32 -11.34 -23.39
CA ALA A 814 -15.88 -11.33 -23.64
C ALA A 814 -15.10 -12.46 -22.94
N ALA A 815 -15.77 -13.32 -22.14
CA ALA A 815 -15.13 -14.47 -21.49
C ALA A 815 -14.62 -15.50 -22.52
N THR A 816 -13.46 -16.12 -22.26
CA THR A 816 -12.92 -17.16 -23.15
C THR A 816 -13.67 -18.49 -22.98
N GLU A 817 -13.62 -19.35 -24.01
CA GLU A 817 -14.29 -20.66 -23.97
C GLU A 817 -13.72 -21.57 -22.88
N GLU A 818 -12.42 -21.44 -22.56
CA GLU A 818 -11.78 -22.11 -21.42
C GLU A 818 -12.31 -21.59 -20.07
N GLU A 819 -12.44 -20.27 -19.89
CA GLU A 819 -13.03 -19.70 -18.66
C GLU A 819 -14.49 -20.15 -18.45
N LEU A 820 -15.27 -20.28 -19.52
CA LEU A 820 -16.64 -20.79 -19.46
C LEU A 820 -16.69 -22.27 -19.04
N GLN A 821 -15.77 -23.11 -19.53
CA GLN A 821 -15.66 -24.51 -19.11
C GLN A 821 -15.27 -24.64 -17.64
N VAL A 822 -14.31 -23.84 -17.17
CA VAL A 822 -13.91 -23.81 -15.74
C VAL A 822 -15.04 -23.29 -14.85
N MET A 823 -15.75 -22.25 -15.27
CA MET A 823 -16.91 -21.73 -14.53
C MET A 823 -18.02 -22.79 -14.40
N GLU A 824 -18.30 -23.53 -15.48
CA GLU A 824 -19.32 -24.58 -15.48
C GLU A 824 -18.94 -25.78 -14.59
N SER A 825 -17.66 -26.18 -14.57
CA SER A 825 -17.22 -27.26 -13.67
C SER A 825 -17.32 -26.86 -12.19
N ILE A 826 -16.92 -25.64 -11.84
CA ILE A 826 -17.09 -25.08 -10.48
C ILE A 826 -18.57 -25.01 -10.10
N ARG A 827 -19.46 -24.62 -11.03
CA ARG A 827 -20.91 -24.55 -10.80
C ARG A 827 -21.51 -25.93 -10.47
N GLN A 828 -21.11 -26.98 -11.20
CA GLN A 828 -21.56 -28.33 -10.93
C GLN A 828 -21.08 -28.84 -9.55
N SER A 829 -19.87 -28.46 -9.13
CA SER A 829 -19.36 -28.76 -7.79
C SER A 829 -20.08 -28.01 -6.67
N ASP A 830 -20.39 -26.71 -6.83
CA ASP A 830 -21.21 -25.93 -5.87
C ASP A 830 -22.62 -26.53 -5.74
N GLU A 831 -23.28 -26.85 -6.85
CA GLU A 831 -24.62 -27.46 -6.84
C GLU A 831 -24.64 -28.81 -6.13
N ALA A 832 -23.67 -29.69 -6.42
CA ALA A 832 -23.58 -31.01 -5.77
C ALA A 832 -23.28 -30.92 -4.26
N LEU A 833 -22.39 -30.00 -3.85
CA LEU A 833 -22.09 -29.77 -2.43
C LEU A 833 -23.27 -29.10 -1.71
N ALA A 834 -23.99 -28.18 -2.34
CA ALA A 834 -25.18 -27.55 -1.76
C ALA A 834 -26.27 -28.60 -1.42
N GLU A 835 -26.53 -29.56 -2.31
CA GLU A 835 -27.42 -30.69 -2.02
C GLU A 835 -26.93 -31.60 -0.89
N GLN A 836 -25.61 -31.70 -0.68
CA GLN A 836 -25.03 -32.45 0.44
C GLN A 836 -25.15 -31.68 1.76
N VAL A 837 -24.78 -30.40 1.77
CA VAL A 837 -24.85 -29.51 2.94
C VAL A 837 -26.29 -29.45 3.47
N GLU A 838 -27.29 -29.27 2.61
CA GLU A 838 -28.69 -29.20 3.02
C GLU A 838 -29.19 -30.52 3.63
N ARG A 839 -28.84 -31.68 3.03
CA ARG A 839 -29.19 -33.00 3.58
C ARG A 839 -28.59 -33.23 4.97
N VAL A 840 -27.34 -32.80 5.18
CA VAL A 840 -26.68 -32.93 6.50
C VAL A 840 -27.24 -31.93 7.50
N ARG A 841 -27.57 -30.70 7.08
CA ARG A 841 -28.17 -29.68 7.95
C ARG A 841 -29.52 -30.12 8.50
N VAL A 842 -30.41 -30.62 7.63
CA VAL A 842 -31.72 -31.15 8.04
C VAL A 842 -31.58 -32.30 9.07
N GLN A 843 -30.53 -33.12 8.96
CA GLN A 843 -30.26 -34.19 9.94
C GLN A 843 -29.86 -33.63 11.32
N VAL A 844 -29.17 -32.50 11.39
CA VAL A 844 -28.81 -31.84 12.66
C VAL A 844 -30.04 -31.11 13.24
N GLU A 845 -30.79 -30.37 12.42
CA GLU A 845 -32.02 -29.68 12.81
C GLU A 845 -33.09 -30.66 13.35
N GLU A 846 -33.20 -31.86 12.78
CA GLU A 846 -34.12 -32.89 13.28
C GLU A 846 -33.78 -33.33 14.72
N LEU A 847 -32.49 -33.37 15.09
CA LEU A 847 -32.05 -33.75 16.44
C LEU A 847 -32.28 -32.64 17.46
N GLU A 848 -32.16 -31.38 17.05
CA GLU A 848 -32.56 -30.21 17.83
C GLU A 848 -34.08 -30.23 18.09
N LEU A 849 -34.89 -30.41 17.04
CA LEU A 849 -36.36 -30.48 17.15
C LEU A 849 -36.86 -31.63 18.02
N GLN A 850 -36.13 -32.75 18.04
CA GLN A 850 -36.44 -33.88 18.92
C GLN A 850 -35.97 -33.66 20.38
N GLY A 851 -35.23 -32.58 20.66
CA GLY A 851 -34.74 -32.22 22.00
C GLY A 851 -33.73 -33.23 22.57
N GLN A 852 -32.96 -33.91 21.71
CA GLN A 852 -32.12 -35.04 22.09
C GLN A 852 -30.67 -34.68 22.45
N ALA A 853 -30.24 -33.47 22.10
CA ALA A 853 -28.87 -33.02 22.27
C ALA A 853 -28.83 -31.56 22.79
N ASP A 854 -27.81 -31.27 23.61
CA ASP A 854 -27.46 -29.92 24.05
C ASP A 854 -26.75 -29.14 22.92
N PRO A 855 -26.77 -27.79 22.84
CA PRO A 855 -26.12 -27.06 21.74
C PRO A 855 -24.64 -27.40 21.56
N ALA A 856 -23.89 -27.69 22.63
CA ALA A 856 -22.50 -28.16 22.51
C ALA A 856 -22.37 -29.53 21.81
N GLN A 857 -23.36 -30.42 21.99
CA GLN A 857 -23.42 -31.72 21.33
C GLN A 857 -23.87 -31.60 19.88
N LEU A 858 -24.85 -30.74 19.59
CA LEU A 858 -25.28 -30.41 18.22
C LEU A 858 -24.13 -29.82 17.41
N GLY A 859 -23.38 -28.87 17.99
CA GLY A 859 -22.20 -28.28 17.37
C GLY A 859 -21.12 -29.32 17.03
N MET A 860 -20.75 -30.18 17.99
CA MET A 860 -19.81 -31.28 17.75
C MET A 860 -20.30 -32.28 16.69
N GLN A 861 -21.60 -32.56 16.64
CA GLN A 861 -22.17 -33.45 15.64
C GLN A 861 -22.14 -32.81 14.24
N ALA A 862 -22.50 -31.53 14.12
CA ALA A 862 -22.40 -30.77 12.87
C ALA A 862 -20.97 -30.77 12.31
N ILE A 863 -19.97 -30.49 13.15
CA ILE A 863 -18.54 -30.55 12.78
C ILE A 863 -18.16 -31.95 12.29
N SER A 864 -18.59 -33.01 13.00
CA SER A 864 -18.28 -34.40 12.63
C SER A 864 -18.90 -34.86 11.30
N LEU A 865 -19.94 -34.16 10.82
CA LEU A 865 -20.60 -34.39 9.53
C LEU A 865 -20.12 -33.41 8.45
N GLY A 866 -19.13 -32.55 8.75
CA GLY A 866 -18.52 -31.61 7.82
C GLY A 866 -19.19 -30.23 7.74
N LEU A 867 -20.08 -29.89 8.67
CA LEU A 867 -20.69 -28.56 8.78
C LEU A 867 -19.96 -27.71 9.83
N ALA A 868 -18.87 -27.06 9.43
CA ALA A 868 -18.01 -26.30 10.33
C ALA A 868 -18.65 -24.98 10.81
N GLU A 869 -19.32 -24.23 9.94
CA GLU A 869 -19.95 -22.95 10.30
C GLU A 869 -21.20 -23.17 11.17
N THR A 870 -22.05 -24.12 10.78
CA THR A 870 -23.20 -24.51 11.61
C THR A 870 -22.75 -25.08 12.96
N GLY A 871 -21.63 -25.80 13.00
CA GLY A 871 -20.98 -26.22 14.23
C GLY A 871 -20.51 -25.07 15.12
N LEU A 872 -19.89 -24.05 14.51
CA LEU A 872 -19.42 -22.84 15.19
C LEU A 872 -20.58 -22.04 15.79
N ASP A 873 -21.68 -21.85 15.06
CA ASP A 873 -22.88 -21.16 15.54
C ASP A 873 -23.43 -21.80 16.83
N TYR A 874 -23.62 -23.13 16.85
CA TYR A 874 -24.09 -23.86 18.04
C TYR A 874 -23.09 -23.80 19.22
N LEU A 875 -21.77 -23.80 18.96
CA LEU A 875 -20.76 -23.64 20.01
C LEU A 875 -20.78 -22.22 20.60
N ILE A 876 -21.01 -21.19 19.78
CA ILE A 876 -21.18 -19.80 20.24
C ILE A 876 -22.45 -19.68 21.10
N GLU A 877 -23.56 -20.30 20.69
CA GLU A 877 -24.79 -20.33 21.49
C GLU A 877 -24.60 -21.06 22.83
N ALA A 878 -23.86 -22.16 22.85
CA ALA A 878 -23.54 -22.90 24.08
C ALA A 878 -22.71 -22.05 25.07
N GLU A 879 -21.74 -21.28 24.58
CA GLU A 879 -20.90 -20.37 25.37
C GLU A 879 -21.76 -19.25 25.99
N GLN A 880 -22.58 -18.58 25.19
CA GLN A 880 -23.51 -17.53 25.64
C GLN A 880 -24.55 -18.04 26.65
N SER A 881 -24.97 -19.30 26.50
CA SER A 881 -25.89 -19.98 27.42
C SER A 881 -25.20 -20.44 28.72
N GLY A 882 -23.88 -20.37 28.80
CA GLY A 882 -23.07 -20.79 29.95
C GLY A 882 -23.00 -22.31 30.15
N VAL A 883 -23.40 -23.10 29.15
CA VAL A 883 -23.41 -24.57 29.25
C VAL A 883 -22.03 -25.12 28.93
N GLY A 884 -21.45 -25.90 29.84
CA GLY A 884 -20.19 -26.60 29.58
C GLY A 884 -19.00 -25.69 29.22
N LEU A 885 -18.98 -24.43 29.69
CA LEU A 885 -18.04 -23.36 29.32
C LEU A 885 -16.59 -23.80 29.08
N ALA A 886 -16.04 -24.68 29.93
CA ALA A 886 -14.66 -25.16 29.79
C ALA A 886 -14.43 -26.09 28.59
N THR A 887 -15.40 -26.94 28.26
CA THR A 887 -15.34 -27.81 27.07
C THR A 887 -15.62 -26.99 25.81
N VAL A 888 -16.61 -26.09 25.88
CA VAL A 888 -17.06 -25.29 24.73
C VAL A 888 -16.00 -24.29 24.28
N ARG A 889 -15.41 -23.49 25.18
CA ARG A 889 -14.37 -22.52 24.80
C ARG A 889 -13.14 -23.20 24.20
N MET A 890 -12.75 -24.34 24.76
CA MET A 890 -11.69 -25.18 24.23
C MET A 890 -11.99 -25.62 22.79
N GLN A 891 -13.16 -26.22 22.54
CA GLN A 891 -13.59 -26.67 21.21
C GLN A 891 -13.71 -25.51 20.21
N LEU A 892 -14.20 -24.36 20.66
CA LEU A 892 -14.37 -23.16 19.85
C LEU A 892 -13.00 -22.57 19.44
N VAL A 893 -12.03 -22.49 20.35
CA VAL A 893 -10.64 -22.07 20.02
C VAL A 893 -9.93 -23.08 19.13
N ASP A 894 -10.17 -24.38 19.30
CA ASP A 894 -9.66 -25.42 18.40
C ASP A 894 -10.25 -25.28 16.99
N LEU A 895 -11.58 -25.21 16.85
CA LEU A 895 -12.27 -25.02 15.57
C LEU A 895 -11.86 -23.71 14.86
N LEU A 896 -11.79 -22.59 15.57
CA LEU A 896 -11.37 -21.30 15.01
C LEU A 896 -9.93 -21.35 14.46
N CYS A 897 -9.03 -22.12 15.07
CA CYS A 897 -7.69 -22.34 14.51
C CYS A 897 -7.75 -23.23 13.25
N ASP A 898 -8.56 -24.28 13.26
CA ASP A 898 -8.68 -25.23 12.13
C ASP A 898 -9.32 -24.60 10.88
N ILE A 899 -10.28 -23.69 11.04
CA ILE A 899 -10.87 -22.90 9.94
C ILE A 899 -10.08 -21.62 9.63
N GLY A 900 -8.92 -21.40 10.27
CA GLY A 900 -8.03 -20.26 10.02
C GLY A 900 -8.65 -18.89 10.33
N ARG A 901 -9.34 -18.75 11.46
CA ARG A 901 -9.86 -17.50 12.04
C ARG A 901 -9.34 -17.26 13.48
N PRO A 902 -8.00 -17.27 13.70
CA PRO A 902 -7.42 -17.15 15.04
C PRO A 902 -7.68 -15.78 15.70
N ASP A 903 -7.90 -14.72 14.91
CA ASP A 903 -8.30 -13.39 15.35
C ASP A 903 -9.61 -13.43 16.17
N GLN A 904 -10.57 -14.25 15.73
CA GLN A 904 -11.86 -14.42 16.41
C GLN A 904 -11.74 -15.23 17.71
N ALA A 905 -10.60 -15.91 17.94
CA ALA A 905 -10.37 -16.68 19.16
C ALA A 905 -9.98 -15.79 20.36
N ILE A 906 -9.45 -14.58 20.12
CA ILE A 906 -8.92 -13.66 21.15
C ILE A 906 -9.90 -13.41 22.32
N PRO A 907 -11.19 -13.09 22.11
CA PRO A 907 -12.13 -12.83 23.22
C PRO A 907 -12.23 -14.00 24.19
N TYR A 908 -12.20 -15.24 23.67
CA TYR A 908 -12.31 -16.48 24.42
C TYR A 908 -11.03 -16.82 25.20
N LEU A 909 -9.90 -16.17 24.91
CA LEU A 909 -8.66 -16.31 25.69
C LEU A 909 -8.69 -15.50 26.99
N SER A 910 -9.41 -14.37 27.01
CA SER A 910 -9.36 -13.36 28.08
C SER A 910 -10.21 -13.67 29.33
N GLY A 911 -10.69 -14.92 29.47
CA GLY A 911 -11.74 -15.33 30.39
C GLY A 911 -11.37 -15.53 31.88
N GLY A 912 -10.12 -15.33 32.30
CA GLY A 912 -9.66 -15.45 33.69
C GLY A 912 -9.55 -16.87 34.26
N ASP A 913 -10.41 -17.80 33.84
CA ASP A 913 -10.31 -19.23 34.18
C ASP A 913 -9.39 -19.96 33.20
N GLU A 914 -8.12 -20.16 33.55
CA GLU A 914 -7.19 -21.06 32.82
C GLU A 914 -7.77 -22.47 32.64
N LEU A 915 -8.63 -22.89 33.57
CA LEU A 915 -9.36 -24.15 33.53
C LEU A 915 -10.28 -24.26 32.31
N SER A 916 -10.74 -23.14 31.74
CA SER A 916 -11.73 -23.13 30.63
C SER A 916 -11.12 -23.35 29.23
N LEU A 917 -9.80 -23.46 29.12
CA LEU A 917 -9.08 -23.83 27.88
C LEU A 917 -8.25 -25.12 28.05
N SER A 918 -8.35 -25.74 29.23
CA SER A 918 -7.51 -26.86 29.63
C SER A 918 -8.20 -28.21 29.40
N SER A 919 -7.56 -29.04 28.57
CA SER A 919 -7.82 -30.49 28.50
C SER A 919 -6.78 -31.30 29.27
N GLY A 920 -5.89 -30.64 30.01
CA GLY A 920 -4.74 -31.24 30.67
C GLY A 920 -3.61 -30.23 30.94
N PRO A 921 -2.54 -30.63 31.66
CA PRO A 921 -1.43 -29.77 32.06
C PRO A 921 -0.81 -29.02 30.87
N GLY A 922 -0.63 -27.69 30.98
CA GLY A 922 -0.05 -26.84 29.93
C GLY A 922 -0.92 -26.61 28.68
N THR A 923 -2.01 -27.36 28.49
CA THR A 923 -2.79 -27.32 27.22
C THR A 923 -3.50 -25.98 26.98
N ALA A 924 -3.86 -25.25 28.05
CA ALA A 924 -4.49 -23.94 27.94
C ALA A 924 -3.52 -22.89 27.33
N GLN A 925 -2.32 -22.80 27.89
CA GLN A 925 -1.26 -21.90 27.41
C GLN A 925 -0.73 -22.38 26.04
N PHE A 926 -0.77 -23.68 25.77
CA PHE A 926 -0.46 -24.22 24.45
C PHE A 926 -1.45 -23.72 23.38
N ARG A 927 -2.77 -23.80 23.64
CA ARG A 927 -3.81 -23.26 22.74
C ARG A 927 -3.69 -21.75 22.55
N GLN A 928 -3.44 -20.99 23.62
CA GLN A 928 -3.18 -19.55 23.53
C GLN A 928 -1.99 -19.26 22.60
N GLY A 929 -0.85 -19.93 22.79
CA GLY A 929 0.31 -19.76 21.92
C GLY A 929 0.04 -20.18 20.46
N ARG A 930 -0.82 -21.18 20.20
CA ARG A 930 -1.22 -21.56 18.83
C ARG A 930 -2.01 -20.45 18.12
N VAL A 931 -2.84 -19.70 18.84
CA VAL A 931 -3.54 -18.52 18.29
C VAL A 931 -2.54 -17.44 17.88
N TYR A 932 -1.60 -17.09 18.75
CA TYR A 932 -0.54 -16.10 18.44
C TYR A 932 0.39 -16.57 17.31
N PHE A 933 0.76 -17.84 17.28
CA PHE A 933 1.57 -18.45 16.20
C PHE A 933 0.92 -18.31 14.82
N LEU A 934 -0.39 -18.62 14.69
CA LEU A 934 -1.10 -18.45 13.41
C LEU A 934 -1.21 -16.97 13.00
N MET A 935 -1.44 -16.07 13.96
CA MET A 935 -1.44 -14.62 13.73
C MET A 935 -0.05 -14.06 13.37
N GLY A 936 1.04 -14.77 13.66
CA GLY A 936 2.42 -14.36 13.38
C GLY A 936 3.15 -13.69 14.55
N ASP A 937 2.56 -13.65 15.74
CA ASP A 937 3.27 -13.24 16.96
C ASP A 937 4.06 -14.43 17.53
N TYR A 938 5.16 -14.72 16.84
CA TYR A 938 6.07 -15.81 17.19
C TYR A 938 6.71 -15.62 18.57
N ARG A 939 6.93 -14.38 19.01
CA ARG A 939 7.57 -14.11 20.31
C ARG A 939 6.62 -14.47 21.45
N THR A 940 5.38 -13.96 21.44
CA THR A 940 4.36 -14.32 22.46
C THR A 940 4.06 -15.82 22.44
N ALA A 941 3.96 -16.43 21.26
CA ALA A 941 3.77 -17.89 21.14
C ALA A 941 4.92 -18.68 21.78
N SER A 942 6.17 -18.31 21.46
CA SER A 942 7.36 -18.98 21.99
C SER A 942 7.47 -18.85 23.52
N GLU A 943 7.09 -17.70 24.09
CA GLU A 943 7.13 -17.47 25.54
C GLU A 943 6.03 -18.25 26.28
N LEU A 944 4.79 -18.25 25.78
CA LEU A 944 3.69 -19.05 26.35
C LEU A 944 4.04 -20.55 26.38
N TRP A 945 4.67 -21.07 25.34
CA TRP A 945 5.03 -22.47 25.26
C TRP A 945 6.24 -22.85 26.10
N SER A 946 7.34 -22.08 26.00
CA SER A 946 8.60 -22.37 26.71
C SER A 946 8.53 -22.12 28.22
N THR A 947 7.81 -21.07 28.65
CA THR A 947 7.77 -20.66 30.07
C THR A 947 6.59 -21.22 30.86
N LEU A 948 5.46 -21.55 30.19
CA LEU A 948 4.24 -22.04 30.86
C LEU A 948 3.86 -23.46 30.43
N ALA A 949 3.60 -23.70 29.13
CA ALA A 949 3.01 -24.96 28.68
C ALA A 949 3.94 -26.17 28.88
N LEU A 950 5.17 -26.12 28.36
CA LEU A 950 6.15 -27.21 28.48
C LEU A 950 6.56 -27.49 29.93
N PRO A 951 6.84 -26.48 30.79
CA PRO A 951 7.10 -26.72 32.21
C PRO A 951 5.95 -27.41 32.96
N GLN A 952 4.68 -27.06 32.68
CA GLN A 952 3.53 -27.73 33.29
C GLN A 952 3.41 -29.20 32.85
N LEU A 953 3.58 -29.48 31.55
CA LEU A 953 3.56 -30.85 31.03
C LEU A 953 4.70 -31.69 31.60
N ARG A 954 5.93 -31.14 31.64
CA ARG A 954 7.11 -31.77 32.26
C ARG A 954 6.88 -32.07 33.75
N ALA A 955 6.25 -31.15 34.49
CA ALA A 955 5.92 -31.34 35.91
C ALA A 955 4.90 -32.46 36.13
N SER A 956 3.84 -32.53 35.31
CA SER A 956 2.86 -33.63 35.34
C SER A 956 3.52 -34.98 35.06
N ARG A 957 4.33 -35.06 34.00
CA ARG A 957 5.07 -36.29 33.63
C ARG A 957 6.00 -36.75 34.75
N ALA A 958 6.69 -35.82 35.41
CA ALA A 958 7.53 -36.13 36.57
C ALA A 958 6.70 -36.65 37.76
N GLN A 959 5.54 -36.05 38.04
CA GLN A 959 4.64 -36.50 39.11
C GLN A 959 4.09 -37.90 38.83
N GLU A 960 3.65 -38.20 37.61
CA GLU A 960 3.12 -39.51 37.23
C GLU A 960 4.21 -40.61 37.22
N ALA A 961 5.44 -40.27 36.82
CA ALA A 961 6.60 -41.15 36.95
C ALA A 961 6.95 -41.43 38.43
N MET A 962 6.94 -40.41 39.30
CA MET A 962 7.15 -40.59 40.75
C MET A 962 6.02 -41.41 41.40
N GLN A 963 4.77 -41.21 40.99
CA GLN A 963 3.63 -42.01 41.42
C GLN A 963 3.79 -43.47 40.99
N THR A 964 4.17 -43.72 39.74
CA THR A 964 4.47 -45.06 39.21
C THR A 964 5.58 -45.75 40.02
N ALA A 965 6.67 -45.05 40.30
CA ALA A 965 7.76 -45.57 41.13
C ALA A 965 7.31 -45.87 42.57
N SER A 966 6.50 -44.99 43.18
CA SER A 966 5.94 -45.18 44.52
C SER A 966 4.99 -46.39 44.59
N LEU A 967 4.16 -46.59 43.56
CA LEU A 967 3.26 -47.74 43.46
C LEU A 967 4.03 -49.05 43.28
N MET A 968 5.11 -49.06 42.48
CA MET A 968 6.02 -50.21 42.41
C MET A 968 6.68 -50.51 43.76
N LEU A 969 7.26 -49.50 44.43
CA LEU A 969 7.94 -49.65 45.72
C LEU A 969 7.02 -50.08 46.86
N THR A 970 5.72 -49.75 46.79
CA THR A 970 4.70 -50.17 47.76
C THR A 970 4.04 -51.51 47.42
N GLY A 971 4.52 -52.22 46.39
CA GLY A 971 4.03 -53.55 46.03
C GLY A 971 2.67 -53.56 45.30
N GLN A 972 2.34 -52.48 44.58
CA GLN A 972 1.11 -52.32 43.82
C GLN A 972 1.38 -52.28 42.30
N PRO A 973 1.80 -53.41 41.69
CA PRO A 973 2.25 -53.42 40.29
C PRO A 973 1.13 -53.10 39.29
N MET A 974 -0.12 -53.52 39.55
CA MET A 974 -1.22 -53.26 38.61
C MET A 974 -1.57 -51.76 38.51
N PRO A 975 -1.77 -51.01 39.62
CA PRO A 975 -1.86 -49.55 39.57
C PRO A 975 -0.61 -48.87 38.99
N ALA A 976 0.59 -49.39 39.26
CA ALA A 976 1.82 -48.82 38.71
C ALA A 976 1.89 -48.96 37.17
N VAL A 977 1.51 -50.12 36.62
CA VAL A 977 1.41 -50.32 35.17
C VAL A 977 0.36 -49.39 34.57
N GLN A 978 -0.80 -49.21 35.21
CA GLN A 978 -1.84 -48.30 34.73
C GLN A 978 -1.36 -46.83 34.67
N ALA A 979 -0.61 -46.36 35.67
CA ALA A 979 0.02 -45.04 35.64
C ALA A 979 1.15 -44.94 34.60
N ALA A 980 1.92 -46.02 34.40
CA ALA A 980 2.99 -46.07 33.40
C ALA A 980 2.48 -45.90 31.95
N LEU A 981 1.26 -46.36 31.64
CA LEU A 981 0.70 -46.34 30.28
C LEU A 981 0.49 -44.92 29.70
N ASN A 982 0.36 -43.89 30.55
CA ASN A 982 0.19 -42.51 30.09
C ASN A 982 1.52 -41.81 29.75
N VAL A 983 2.64 -42.29 30.30
CA VAL A 983 3.96 -41.66 30.17
C VAL A 983 4.44 -41.59 28.72
N PRO A 984 4.30 -42.64 27.87
CA PRO A 984 4.62 -42.56 26.44
C PRO A 984 3.82 -41.47 25.71
N THR A 985 2.52 -41.36 25.97
CA THR A 985 1.66 -40.35 25.33
C THR A 985 2.09 -38.93 25.69
N GLN A 986 2.44 -38.68 26.96
CA GLN A 986 2.97 -37.39 27.39
C GLN A 986 4.37 -37.10 26.85
N LEU A 987 5.21 -38.12 26.61
CA LEU A 987 6.50 -37.97 25.95
C LEU A 987 6.34 -37.55 24.49
N THR A 988 5.45 -38.22 23.73
CA THR A 988 5.14 -37.84 22.34
C THR A 988 4.55 -36.44 22.27
N GLN A 989 3.57 -36.12 23.14
CA GLN A 989 3.00 -34.77 23.22
C GLN A 989 4.05 -33.71 23.55
N GLN A 990 4.98 -33.98 24.48
CA GLN A 990 6.08 -33.06 24.76
C GLN A 990 6.96 -32.90 23.52
N ALA A 991 7.35 -33.98 22.84
CA ALA A 991 8.18 -33.92 21.64
C ALA A 991 7.51 -33.12 20.50
N GLU A 992 6.21 -33.29 20.27
CA GLU A 992 5.43 -32.50 19.30
C GLU A 992 5.39 -31.00 19.64
N TRP A 993 5.29 -30.65 20.93
CA TRP A 993 5.28 -29.26 21.39
C TRP A 993 6.68 -28.61 21.30
N GLU A 994 7.75 -29.36 21.57
CA GLU A 994 9.14 -28.89 21.42
C GLU A 994 9.48 -28.71 19.92
N TYR A 995 8.98 -29.61 19.05
CA TYR A 995 9.05 -29.44 17.59
C TYR A 995 8.37 -28.13 17.14
N LEU A 996 7.13 -27.89 17.57
CA LEU A 996 6.38 -26.68 17.22
C LEU A 996 7.05 -25.40 17.74
N LEU A 997 7.61 -25.42 18.95
CA LEU A 997 8.42 -24.32 19.48
C LEU A 997 9.66 -24.05 18.61
N GLY A 998 10.36 -25.11 18.17
CA GLY A 998 11.49 -24.99 17.24
C GLY A 998 11.12 -24.34 15.91
N ILE A 999 10.03 -24.77 15.28
CA ILE A 999 9.51 -24.19 14.03
C ILE A 999 9.07 -22.72 14.23
N THR A 1000 8.42 -22.41 15.35
CA THR A 1000 8.00 -21.04 15.71
C THR A 1000 9.19 -20.10 15.83
N LEU A 1001 10.30 -20.56 16.41
CA LEU A 1001 11.52 -19.79 16.54
C LEU A 1001 12.24 -19.61 15.19
N LEU A 1002 12.22 -20.61 14.31
CA LEU A 1002 12.74 -20.46 12.93
C LEU A 1002 11.92 -19.47 12.10
N GLU A 1003 10.59 -19.57 12.11
CA GLU A 1003 9.72 -18.61 11.42
C GLU A 1003 9.82 -17.20 12.00
N GLY A 1004 10.01 -17.08 13.31
CA GLY A 1004 10.25 -15.80 14.00
C GLY A 1004 11.65 -15.21 13.81
N GLY A 1005 12.55 -15.86 13.07
CA GLY A 1005 13.91 -15.34 12.81
C GLY A 1005 14.91 -15.54 13.95
N PHE A 1006 14.68 -16.50 14.85
CA PHE A 1006 15.50 -16.81 16.03
C PHE A 1006 16.21 -18.19 15.93
N PRO A 1007 17.07 -18.45 14.92
CA PRO A 1007 17.68 -19.77 14.71
C PRO A 1007 18.51 -20.27 15.89
N ALA A 1008 19.18 -19.37 16.62
CA ALA A 1008 19.96 -19.71 17.80
C ALA A 1008 19.11 -20.25 18.98
N GLU A 1009 17.86 -19.80 19.12
CA GLU A 1009 16.94 -20.31 20.14
C GLU A 1009 16.24 -21.61 19.67
N ALA A 1010 16.06 -21.80 18.35
CA ALA A 1010 15.35 -22.94 17.76
C ALA A 1010 16.08 -24.29 17.91
N ALA A 1011 17.41 -24.29 18.02
CA ALA A 1011 18.22 -25.51 18.05
C ALA A 1011 17.91 -26.44 19.24
N GLU A 1012 17.71 -25.89 20.44
CA GLU A 1012 17.54 -26.68 21.67
C GLU A 1012 16.18 -27.42 21.70
N PRO A 1013 15.01 -26.80 21.40
CA PRO A 1013 13.75 -27.52 21.27
C PRO A 1013 13.76 -28.60 20.18
N LEU A 1014 14.38 -28.31 19.03
CA LEU A 1014 14.51 -29.27 17.92
C LEU A 1014 15.37 -30.48 18.29
N ARG A 1015 16.46 -30.30 19.06
CA ARG A 1015 17.23 -31.43 19.58
C ARG A 1015 16.43 -32.21 20.63
N SER A 1016 15.77 -31.50 21.53
CA SER A 1016 14.98 -32.08 22.62
C SER A 1016 13.86 -33.00 22.12
N CYS A 1017 13.17 -32.66 21.03
CA CYS A 1017 12.08 -33.52 20.53
C CYS A 1017 12.57 -34.90 20.06
N LEU A 1018 13.74 -34.99 19.43
CA LEU A 1018 14.35 -36.26 19.00
C LEU A 1018 15.06 -37.00 20.14
N GLU A 1019 15.52 -36.31 21.18
CA GLU A 1019 15.98 -36.96 22.42
C GLU A 1019 14.81 -37.62 23.18
N LEU A 1020 13.64 -36.98 23.20
CA LEU A 1020 12.43 -37.50 23.86
C LEU A 1020 11.80 -38.66 23.08
N VAL A 1021 11.64 -38.53 21.77
CA VAL A 1021 11.08 -39.55 20.88
C VAL A 1021 11.91 -39.65 19.59
N PRO A 1022 12.93 -40.52 19.56
CA PRO A 1022 13.83 -40.63 18.39
C PRO A 1022 13.13 -41.00 17.08
N GLY A 1023 12.00 -41.71 17.15
CA GLY A 1023 11.19 -42.14 16.00
C GLY A 1023 9.99 -41.25 15.69
N LEU A 1024 10.01 -39.98 16.09
CA LEU A 1024 8.93 -39.02 15.82
C LEU A 1024 8.69 -38.85 14.30
N GLN A 1025 7.44 -38.72 13.87
CA GLN A 1025 7.10 -38.61 12.44
C GLN A 1025 7.77 -37.40 11.75
N SER A 1026 7.93 -36.27 12.46
CA SER A 1026 8.63 -35.08 11.95
C SER A 1026 10.16 -35.22 11.91
N ARG A 1027 10.74 -36.38 12.27
CA ARG A 1027 12.21 -36.59 12.29
C ARG A 1027 12.93 -36.15 11.01
N PRO A 1028 12.46 -36.44 9.78
CA PRO A 1028 13.17 -36.00 8.56
C PRO A 1028 13.29 -34.48 8.47
N ILE A 1029 12.22 -33.76 8.84
CA ILE A 1029 12.17 -32.30 8.89
C ILE A 1029 13.10 -31.76 9.99
N VAL A 1030 13.04 -32.35 11.19
CA VAL A 1030 13.89 -31.93 12.33
C VAL A 1030 15.37 -32.20 12.07
N ALA A 1031 15.70 -33.34 11.48
CA ALA A 1031 17.08 -33.68 11.10
C ALA A 1031 17.63 -32.66 10.10
N TYR A 1032 16.86 -32.33 9.05
CA TYR A 1032 17.23 -31.27 8.10
C TYR A 1032 17.51 -29.94 8.81
N TYR A 1033 16.61 -29.47 9.69
CA TYR A 1033 16.82 -28.21 10.39
C TYR A 1033 18.03 -28.24 11.35
N LEU A 1034 18.24 -29.32 12.09
CA LEU A 1034 19.42 -29.46 12.96
C LEU A 1034 20.72 -29.48 12.14
N GLU A 1035 20.74 -30.16 11.00
CA GLU A 1035 21.88 -30.16 10.07
C GLU A 1035 22.18 -28.74 9.53
N GLN A 1036 21.16 -27.97 9.12
CA GLN A 1036 21.37 -26.58 8.67
C GLN A 1036 21.81 -25.65 9.80
N LEU A 1037 21.36 -25.90 11.04
CA LEU A 1037 21.80 -25.18 12.25
C LEU A 1037 23.21 -25.62 12.75
N GLY A 1038 23.82 -26.63 12.13
CA GLY A 1038 25.15 -27.13 12.52
C GLY A 1038 25.16 -27.94 13.83
N VAL A 1039 24.02 -28.52 14.22
CA VAL A 1039 23.84 -29.28 15.47
C VAL A 1039 23.73 -30.78 15.16
N GLU A 1040 24.38 -31.62 15.97
CA GLU A 1040 24.32 -33.07 15.79
C GLU A 1040 22.89 -33.62 15.97
N VAL A 1041 22.41 -34.37 14.98
CA VAL A 1041 21.09 -35.01 15.02
C VAL A 1041 21.12 -36.21 15.98
N PRO A 1042 20.25 -36.26 17.02
CA PRO A 1042 20.19 -37.41 17.92
C PRO A 1042 19.96 -38.72 17.17
N PRO A 1043 20.81 -39.75 17.35
CA PRO A 1043 20.75 -40.97 16.56
C PRO A 1043 19.44 -41.74 16.82
N LEU A 1044 18.98 -42.49 15.81
CA LEU A 1044 18.00 -43.55 16.07
C LEU A 1044 18.65 -44.56 17.02
N PRO A 1045 17.89 -45.17 17.96
CA PRO A 1045 18.39 -46.28 18.75
C PRO A 1045 18.87 -47.35 17.78
N SER A 1046 20.16 -47.70 17.86
CA SER A 1046 20.70 -48.85 17.13
C SER A 1046 19.86 -50.05 17.54
N GLY A 1047 19.15 -50.66 16.57
CA GLY A 1047 18.28 -51.79 16.84
C GLY A 1047 19.05 -52.86 17.61
N GLY A 1048 18.70 -53.04 18.88
CA GLY A 1048 19.34 -54.04 19.71
C GLY A 1048 19.06 -55.41 19.10
N GLU A 1049 20.12 -56.18 18.85
CA GLU A 1049 20.04 -57.64 18.84
C GLU A 1049 19.76 -58.13 20.27
N GLU A 1050 18.61 -57.74 20.83
CA GLU A 1050 18.09 -58.25 22.09
C GLU A 1050 16.94 -59.21 21.80
N GLY A 1051 17.24 -60.50 21.91
CA GLY A 1051 16.26 -61.45 22.43
C GLY A 1051 15.00 -61.65 21.59
N ALA A 1052 15.15 -61.93 20.30
CA ALA A 1052 14.21 -62.87 19.68
C ALA A 1052 14.42 -64.26 20.32
N GLU A 1053 13.84 -64.48 21.50
CA GLU A 1053 13.72 -65.81 22.11
C GLU A 1053 12.85 -66.68 21.20
N GLN A 1054 13.50 -67.31 20.21
CA GLN A 1054 13.04 -68.61 19.74
C GLN A 1054 13.03 -69.54 20.95
N PRO A 1055 11.93 -70.27 21.22
CA PRO A 1055 11.88 -71.18 22.35
C PRO A 1055 12.96 -72.25 22.18
N ALA A 1056 13.87 -72.34 23.15
CA ALA A 1056 15.05 -73.18 23.05
C ALA A 1056 14.70 -74.67 22.89
N ALA A 1057 14.92 -75.20 21.69
CA ALA A 1057 15.24 -76.60 21.51
C ALA A 1057 16.74 -76.78 21.82
N THR A 1058 17.08 -76.99 23.09
CA THR A 1058 18.46 -77.27 23.51
C THR A 1058 18.94 -78.59 22.93
N ALA A 1059 19.95 -78.53 22.07
CA ALA A 1059 20.77 -79.68 21.69
C ALA A 1059 22.13 -79.56 22.40
N ASP A 1060 22.28 -80.25 23.53
CA ASP A 1060 23.61 -80.51 24.10
C ASP A 1060 24.34 -81.54 23.24
N ALA A 1061 25.62 -81.30 22.99
CA ALA A 1061 26.48 -82.23 22.29
C ALA A 1061 26.98 -83.34 23.23
N VAL A 1062 26.98 -84.59 22.77
CA VAL A 1062 28.03 -85.62 22.99
C VAL A 1062 27.73 -86.84 22.08
N GLU A 1063 28.80 -87.42 21.51
CA GLU A 1063 28.89 -88.72 20.81
C GLU A 1063 28.28 -88.91 19.39
N GLU A 1064 29.18 -88.89 18.39
CA GLU A 1064 29.18 -89.76 17.20
C GLU A 1064 29.07 -91.27 17.57
N PRO A 1065 28.67 -92.23 16.69
CA PRO A 1065 28.95 -92.22 15.24
C PRO A 1065 27.95 -92.90 14.25
N SER A 1066 28.34 -92.83 12.97
CA SER A 1066 28.16 -93.83 11.89
C SER A 1066 26.99 -93.71 10.87
N GLY A 1067 27.30 -94.05 9.61
CA GLY A 1067 26.32 -94.29 8.52
C GLY A 1067 26.12 -93.12 7.54
N SER A 1068 27.08 -92.81 6.66
CA SER A 1068 27.26 -93.36 5.29
C SER A 1068 26.51 -92.60 4.17
N GLU A 1069 27.31 -92.11 3.23
CA GLU A 1069 27.02 -91.87 1.79
C GLU A 1069 26.04 -90.76 1.34
N ALA A 1070 26.63 -89.80 0.62
CA ALA A 1070 26.02 -88.92 -0.41
C ALA A 1070 25.63 -89.76 -1.67
N PRO A 1071 25.01 -89.22 -2.77
CA PRO A 1071 25.05 -87.83 -3.24
C PRO A 1071 23.76 -87.25 -3.88
N ALA A 1072 23.89 -86.03 -4.46
CA ALA A 1072 22.90 -85.26 -5.22
C ALA A 1072 22.83 -85.71 -6.73
N PRO A 1073 22.34 -84.89 -7.70
CA PRO A 1073 21.08 -84.14 -7.86
C PRO A 1073 20.32 -84.52 -9.17
N ALA A 1074 19.08 -84.02 -9.42
CA ALA A 1074 18.45 -84.03 -10.77
C ALA A 1074 17.27 -83.03 -10.96
N GLU A 1075 16.99 -82.72 -12.24
CA GLU A 1075 16.07 -81.73 -12.85
C GLU A 1075 14.56 -82.13 -12.98
N PRO A 1076 13.66 -81.26 -13.53
CA PRO A 1076 12.18 -81.37 -13.37
C PRO A 1076 11.38 -81.88 -14.60
N PRO A 1077 10.06 -82.09 -14.44
CA PRO A 1077 9.01 -81.85 -15.48
C PRO A 1077 7.78 -81.06 -14.92
N ALA A 1078 7.04 -80.19 -15.64
CA ALA A 1078 6.22 -80.30 -16.87
C ALA A 1078 4.78 -80.88 -16.68
N ASP A 1079 3.76 -80.12 -17.13
CA ASP A 1079 2.29 -80.33 -17.01
C ASP A 1079 1.70 -81.53 -17.80
N PRO A 1080 0.45 -81.98 -17.49
CA PRO A 1080 -0.71 -81.64 -18.37
C PRO A 1080 -2.12 -81.52 -17.71
N ALA A 1081 -3.09 -80.95 -18.45
CA ALA A 1081 -4.54 -80.78 -18.15
C ALA A 1081 -5.41 -81.98 -18.69
N PRO A 1082 -6.72 -81.91 -19.14
CA PRO A 1082 -7.84 -80.94 -19.02
C PRO A 1082 -9.30 -81.53 -18.85
N ALA A 1083 -10.34 -80.66 -18.75
CA ALA A 1083 -11.80 -80.84 -19.10
C ALA A 1083 -12.56 -79.47 -18.97
N GLY A 1084 -13.82 -79.20 -19.39
CA GLY A 1084 -14.91 -79.90 -20.13
C GLY A 1084 -16.22 -80.08 -19.32
N SER A 1085 -17.49 -79.84 -19.74
CA SER A 1085 -18.14 -79.24 -20.95
C SER A 1085 -19.68 -79.02 -20.73
N GLY A 1086 -20.37 -78.02 -21.33
CA GLY A 1086 -21.85 -78.07 -21.57
C GLY A 1086 -22.65 -76.73 -21.72
N PRO A 1087 -23.73 -76.62 -22.57
CA PRO A 1087 -24.08 -75.36 -23.27
C PRO A 1087 -25.62 -74.93 -23.27
N PRO A 1088 -26.28 -74.30 -24.31
CA PRO A 1088 -26.88 -72.92 -24.25
C PRO A 1088 -28.37 -72.79 -24.81
N PRO A 1089 -28.78 -71.82 -25.69
CA PRO A 1089 -29.16 -70.37 -25.60
C PRO A 1089 -30.69 -70.12 -25.92
N PRO A 1090 -31.26 -68.95 -26.42
CA PRO A 1090 -31.03 -68.36 -27.80
C PRO A 1090 -31.24 -66.81 -28.07
N THR A 1091 -30.64 -66.30 -29.18
CA THR A 1091 -31.06 -65.20 -30.13
C THR A 1091 -31.45 -63.76 -29.65
N SER A 1092 -31.18 -62.65 -30.37
CA SER A 1092 -30.60 -62.29 -31.71
C SER A 1092 -30.40 -60.74 -31.79
N GLY A 1093 -29.75 -60.06 -32.76
CA GLY A 1093 -29.01 -60.44 -33.99
C GLY A 1093 -28.97 -59.29 -35.05
N GLU A 1094 -27.96 -59.26 -35.93
CA GLU A 1094 -27.81 -58.48 -37.22
C GLU A 1094 -27.66 -56.92 -37.14
N GLU A 1095 -26.89 -56.21 -38.00
CA GLU A 1095 -26.14 -56.54 -39.23
C GLU A 1095 -24.91 -55.60 -39.51
N GLN A 1096 -24.08 -55.92 -40.51
CA GLN A 1096 -22.78 -55.33 -40.95
C GLN A 1096 -22.93 -54.18 -42.02
N PRO A 1097 -21.89 -53.58 -42.71
CA PRO A 1097 -20.44 -53.92 -42.86
C PRO A 1097 -19.39 -52.75 -42.92
N GLU A 1098 -18.12 -53.16 -43.10
CA GLU A 1098 -16.91 -52.40 -43.56
C GLU A 1098 -16.98 -52.06 -45.09
N PRO A 1099 -15.94 -51.68 -45.91
CA PRO A 1099 -14.47 -51.56 -45.68
C PRO A 1099 -13.66 -50.46 -46.47
N ASP A 1100 -12.33 -50.57 -46.37
CA ASP A 1100 -11.30 -50.50 -47.46
C ASP A 1100 -10.57 -49.20 -47.89
N THR A 1101 -9.22 -49.27 -47.76
CA THR A 1101 -8.15 -48.74 -48.67
C THR A 1101 -7.99 -47.22 -48.87
N THR A 1102 -6.81 -46.62 -49.16
CA THR A 1102 -5.48 -47.11 -49.63
C THR A 1102 -4.36 -46.09 -49.31
N GLU A 1103 -3.11 -46.55 -49.16
CA GLU A 1103 -1.85 -45.75 -49.32
C GLU A 1103 -1.71 -45.17 -50.76
N PRO A 1104 -0.86 -44.15 -51.10
CA PRO A 1104 0.53 -43.96 -50.62
C PRO A 1104 1.12 -42.51 -50.54
N GLU A 1105 2.41 -42.45 -50.18
CA GLU A 1105 3.45 -41.40 -50.41
C GLU A 1105 3.57 -40.89 -51.88
N PRO A 1106 4.44 -39.88 -52.25
CA PRO A 1106 5.40 -39.06 -51.47
C PRO A 1106 5.46 -37.52 -51.82
N ALA A 1107 6.42 -36.82 -51.18
CA ALA A 1107 7.38 -35.86 -51.79
C ALA A 1107 7.25 -34.31 -51.60
N ALA A 1108 8.44 -33.74 -51.33
CA ALA A 1108 8.96 -32.39 -51.67
C ALA A 1108 8.66 -31.15 -50.77
N GLU A 1109 9.72 -30.74 -50.06
CA GLU A 1109 10.17 -29.36 -49.75
C GLU A 1109 9.97 -28.36 -50.93
N PRO A 1110 9.84 -27.01 -50.71
CA PRO A 1110 10.84 -26.25 -49.94
C PRO A 1110 10.46 -24.92 -49.22
N GLU A 1111 11.32 -24.58 -48.24
CA GLU A 1111 11.82 -23.25 -47.83
C GLU A 1111 10.90 -22.12 -47.30
N PRO A 1112 11.46 -21.16 -46.52
CA PRO A 1112 10.70 -20.32 -45.59
C PRO A 1112 10.42 -18.89 -46.09
N VAL A 1113 9.55 -18.19 -45.36
CA VAL A 1113 9.43 -16.71 -45.41
C VAL A 1113 9.33 -16.17 -43.98
N ASP A 1114 10.06 -15.08 -43.72
CA ASP A 1114 10.25 -14.46 -42.41
C ASP A 1114 8.96 -13.98 -41.72
N PRO A 1115 8.95 -13.89 -40.37
CA PRO A 1115 7.96 -13.11 -39.65
C PRO A 1115 8.24 -11.60 -39.75
N PRO A 1116 7.19 -10.78 -39.69
CA PRO A 1116 7.31 -9.53 -38.94
C PRO A 1116 6.13 -9.30 -37.98
N GLY A 1117 6.48 -9.09 -36.72
CA GLY A 1117 5.80 -8.26 -35.72
C GLY A 1117 4.28 -8.24 -35.63
N LEU A 1118 3.79 -8.67 -34.47
CA LEU A 1118 3.21 -7.74 -33.48
C LEU A 1118 3.49 -8.25 -32.06
#